data_AF-J7RJB4-F1
#
_entry.id   AF-J7RJB4-F1
#
_cell.length_a   1.000
_cell.length_b   1.000
_cell.length_c   1.000
_cell.angle_alpha   90.00
_cell.angle_beta   90.00
_cell.angle_gamma   90.00
#
_symmetry.space_group_name_H-M   'P 1'
#
loop_
_entity.id
_entity.type
_entity.pdbx_description
1 polymer ?
#
loop_
_entity_poly.entity_id
_entity_poly.type
_entity_poly.pdbx_seq_one_letter_code
_entity_poly.pdbx_strand_id
1 'polypeptide(L)'
;MLRRGQRICSTCNRWYSAISGGTRISTNDRLSELVSLIRGHAPGKPLGNSGEKEIMDFVDSLGPDYTSIKILKTALKNSSMYNGLTLRNKGIFEKSRDRSLAWLMLYKNVDKIEYNFFKSQLFKTIANGDLSTHDKFKRLYEIIRCQAQVFPCSRDSASLFIPEPIHKWFYDYLPPDELVSHYLFLISCDVNLSSSESINQLTFKMMQSSEIERSTATFEIFLNDPAKRRTFEDKFVKLHNFETMILIVNAVVRRDHWKHLEVYLSALVEKIKMNRDFNVNVNSGKLRYFFVRFLNELLFIVLKKGDTPLVAATFAAVVESIKKETGVSTISLLNKPILQLLNRLRREDAQDEIFSLVSVLNSLPYQKKSYNLNKRLITELATSLRSFNDPKLTCQFMCSSIQDPDIAQLFNSLGLWGWIWHNDGILLDSNQLSFEVSNLKPLLSQQFKIKTNELQPYLNEMYYILLKTYSTILPQSTYKEFILDLYSKYVAVLTKRYKTYHFYMHDTGVLLLLLKSTIYGLKDWKLAYSMLMDFYSHDFVDKIRNTSRECPFSLVIYSSSQVVLSEIVPLLSIMERRQMPLTFKICTKMVLEFLREKRVKEAEYWYQKIIHGQFDVRHKPLIEAIKSNGWEFPPNFDKTLLTQLDDDHELIGGTLENSDPVEKSLFLQDGESNDESYQTIFELLASFEKPLDINVQEQG
;
A
#
# COMPACT_ATOMS: atom_id res chain seq x y z
N MET A 1 12.76 -8.43 34.93
CA MET A 1 12.48 -7.30 34.02
C MET A 1 10.99 -6.85 34.04
N LEU A 2 10.33 -6.86 35.20
CA LEU A 2 8.87 -6.60 35.33
C LEU A 2 8.50 -5.32 36.13
N ARG A 3 9.44 -4.39 36.35
CA ARG A 3 9.19 -3.18 37.18
C ARG A 3 9.25 -1.83 36.44
N ARG A 4 9.39 -1.81 35.10
CA ARG A 4 9.41 -0.54 34.31
C ARG A 4 8.10 -0.19 33.61
N GLY A 5 7.11 -1.08 33.55
CA GLY A 5 5.80 -0.82 32.91
C GLY A 5 4.77 -0.06 33.77
N GLN A 6 4.96 0.04 35.09
CA GLN A 6 3.97 0.66 35.99
C GLN A 6 4.14 2.19 36.20
N ARG A 7 5.24 2.81 35.74
CA ARG A 7 5.45 4.26 35.96
C ARG A 7 4.72 5.17 34.98
N ILE A 8 4.32 4.69 33.80
CA ILE A 8 3.64 5.52 32.77
C ILE A 8 2.13 5.66 33.04
N CYS A 9 1.54 4.77 33.85
CA CYS A 9 0.12 4.86 34.24
C CYS A 9 -0.16 5.97 35.29
N SER A 10 0.87 6.44 36.00
CA SER A 10 0.72 7.46 37.04
C SER A 10 0.59 8.89 36.50
N THR A 11 1.15 9.18 35.32
CA THR A 11 1.11 10.53 34.70
C THR A 11 -0.20 10.78 33.95
N CYS A 12 -0.77 9.76 33.29
CA CYS A 12 -2.12 9.84 32.70
C CYS A 12 -3.21 9.95 33.75
N ASN A 13 -3.10 9.21 34.87
CA ASN A 13 -4.04 9.36 35.98
C ASN A 13 -3.86 10.69 36.73
N ARG A 14 -2.67 11.29 36.78
CA ARG A 14 -2.48 12.63 37.38
C ARG A 14 -3.22 13.74 36.64
N TRP A 15 -3.35 13.67 35.31
CA TRP A 15 -4.19 14.63 34.56
C TRP A 15 -5.69 14.35 34.70
N TYR A 16 -6.11 13.09 34.84
CA TYR A 16 -7.52 12.72 35.02
C TYR A 16 -8.04 12.90 36.46
N SER A 17 -7.17 12.81 37.47
CA SER A 17 -7.51 12.92 38.91
C SER A 17 -7.23 14.29 39.52
N ALA A 18 -6.39 15.14 38.92
CA ALA A 18 -6.14 16.50 39.41
C ALA A 18 -7.27 17.50 39.06
N ILE A 19 -8.29 17.09 38.30
CA ILE A 19 -9.37 17.97 37.80
C ILE A 19 -10.73 17.70 38.48
N SER A 20 -10.85 16.67 39.32
CA SER A 20 -12.12 16.33 39.99
C SER A 20 -12.17 16.59 41.50
N GLY A 21 -11.12 17.15 42.10
CA GLY A 21 -10.96 17.23 43.56
C GLY A 21 -11.04 18.61 44.24
N GLY A 22 -11.39 19.69 43.53
CA GLY A 22 -11.38 21.05 44.09
C GLY A 22 -12.68 21.81 43.88
N THR A 23 -13.30 22.27 44.98
CA THR A 23 -14.31 23.36 45.04
C THR A 23 -15.56 23.24 44.17
N ARG A 24 -16.22 22.07 44.09
CA ARG A 24 -17.54 21.94 43.43
C ARG A 24 -18.72 22.53 44.21
N ILE A 25 -18.55 22.78 45.52
CA ILE A 25 -19.66 23.21 46.37
C ILE A 25 -19.88 24.74 46.26
N SER A 26 -18.83 25.56 46.17
CA SER A 26 -19.00 27.04 46.14
C SER A 26 -19.38 27.63 44.77
N THR A 27 -19.07 26.95 43.66
CA THR A 27 -19.43 27.43 42.31
C THR A 27 -20.90 27.21 41.98
N ASN A 28 -21.51 26.12 42.47
CA ASN A 28 -22.92 25.84 42.27
C ASN A 28 -23.83 26.80 43.05
N ASP A 29 -23.45 27.16 44.27
CA ASP A 29 -24.20 28.12 45.08
C ASP A 29 -24.18 29.51 44.42
N ARG A 30 -22.99 30.00 44.00
CA ARG A 30 -22.85 31.26 43.26
C ARG A 30 -23.55 31.24 41.89
N LEU A 31 -23.51 30.11 41.17
CA LEU A 31 -24.27 29.95 39.93
C LEU A 31 -25.77 30.02 40.18
N SER A 32 -26.26 29.42 41.26
CA SER A 32 -27.67 29.44 41.63
C SER A 32 -28.14 30.85 42.00
N GLU A 33 -27.31 31.60 42.75
CA GLU A 33 -27.53 33.01 43.07
C GLU A 33 -27.56 33.87 41.81
N LEU A 34 -26.58 33.72 40.90
CA LEU A 34 -26.54 34.45 39.63
C LEU A 34 -27.72 34.11 38.73
N VAL A 35 -28.11 32.83 38.62
CA VAL A 35 -29.27 32.41 37.85
C VAL A 35 -30.56 32.96 38.46
N SER A 36 -30.66 33.03 39.79
CA SER A 36 -31.80 33.65 40.49
C SER A 36 -31.85 35.17 40.26
N LEU A 37 -30.70 35.85 40.27
CA LEU A 37 -30.55 37.28 39.99
C LEU A 37 -30.95 37.61 38.54
N ILE A 38 -30.53 36.77 37.58
CA ILE A 38 -30.88 36.91 36.15
C ILE A 38 -32.38 36.65 35.94
N ARG A 39 -32.96 35.65 36.61
CA ARG A 39 -34.39 35.31 36.49
C ARG A 39 -35.31 36.29 37.22
N GLY A 40 -34.85 36.91 38.32
CA GLY A 40 -35.58 37.89 39.10
C GLY A 40 -35.58 39.30 38.51
N HIS A 41 -34.82 39.54 37.44
CA HIS A 41 -34.75 40.85 36.78
C HIS A 41 -35.91 41.06 35.80
N ALA A 42 -36.54 42.23 35.85
CA ALA A 42 -37.68 42.56 35.00
C ALA A 42 -37.30 42.54 33.51
N PRO A 43 -38.10 41.90 32.64
CA PRO A 43 -37.82 41.86 31.21
C PRO A 43 -37.76 43.28 30.63
N GLY A 44 -36.65 43.61 29.94
CA GLY A 44 -36.44 44.89 29.27
C GLY A 44 -35.56 45.92 30.00
N LYS A 45 -35.11 45.68 31.24
CA LYS A 45 -34.16 46.57 31.94
C LYS A 45 -32.73 46.00 31.98
N PRO A 46 -31.68 46.82 31.77
CA PRO A 46 -30.30 46.35 31.93
C PRO A 46 -30.01 46.00 33.39
N LEU A 47 -29.31 44.89 33.64
CA LEU A 47 -28.64 44.69 34.92
C LEU A 47 -27.65 45.84 35.06
N GLY A 48 -27.77 46.66 36.11
CA GLY A 48 -26.84 47.75 36.34
C GLY A 48 -25.38 47.27 36.38
N ASN A 49 -24.43 48.20 36.33
CA ASN A 49 -22.98 47.92 36.24
C ASN A 49 -22.45 46.85 37.22
N SER A 50 -23.09 46.66 38.39
CA SER A 50 -22.76 45.62 39.37
C SER A 50 -23.07 44.21 38.86
N GLY A 51 -24.26 43.97 38.31
CA GLY A 51 -24.67 42.64 37.84
C GLY A 51 -23.89 42.20 36.59
N GLU A 52 -23.54 43.13 35.71
CA GLU A 52 -22.64 42.87 34.58
C GLU A 52 -21.23 42.47 35.02
N LYS A 53 -20.73 43.13 36.09
CA LYS A 53 -19.42 42.83 36.66
C LYS A 53 -19.42 41.48 37.37
N GLU A 54 -20.47 41.16 38.12
CA GLU A 54 -20.64 39.86 38.78
C GLU A 54 -20.70 38.70 37.78
N ILE A 55 -21.37 38.88 36.63
CA ILE A 55 -21.40 37.87 35.56
C ILE A 55 -20.00 37.67 34.98
N MET A 56 -19.24 38.74 34.73
CA MET A 56 -17.89 38.63 34.15
C MET A 56 -16.86 38.11 35.15
N ASP A 57 -16.93 38.54 36.42
CA ASP A 57 -16.10 37.99 37.50
C ASP A 57 -16.40 36.50 37.68
N PHE A 58 -17.65 36.07 37.53
CA PHE A 58 -18.01 34.65 37.53
C PHE A 58 -17.44 33.92 36.32
N VAL A 59 -17.64 34.42 35.09
CA VAL A 59 -17.09 33.81 33.86
C VAL A 59 -15.56 33.70 33.92
N ASP A 60 -14.87 34.73 34.39
CA ASP A 60 -13.42 34.73 34.58
C ASP A 60 -12.96 33.77 35.69
N SER A 61 -13.81 33.52 36.70
CA SER A 61 -13.54 32.59 37.80
C SER A 61 -13.83 31.13 37.49
N LEU A 62 -14.64 30.85 36.46
CA LEU A 62 -15.11 29.50 36.13
C LEU A 62 -14.02 28.58 35.58
N GLY A 63 -12.89 29.13 35.10
CA GLY A 63 -11.80 28.32 34.55
C GLY A 63 -12.32 27.27 33.54
N PRO A 64 -11.97 25.97 33.68
CA PRO A 64 -12.42 24.91 32.79
C PRO A 64 -13.82 24.32 33.10
N ASP A 65 -14.65 24.97 33.94
CA ASP A 65 -16.01 24.49 34.27
C ASP A 65 -17.08 25.01 33.29
N TYR A 66 -17.08 24.42 32.09
CA TYR A 66 -17.98 24.82 31.00
C TYR A 66 -19.43 24.33 31.15
N THR A 67 -19.71 23.44 32.12
CA THR A 67 -21.09 23.03 32.45
C THR A 67 -21.85 24.18 33.09
N SER A 68 -21.21 24.91 34.00
CA SER A 68 -21.72 26.14 34.60
C SER A 68 -21.96 27.24 33.57
N ILE A 69 -21.10 27.34 32.53
CA ILE A 69 -21.30 28.25 31.39
C ILE A 69 -22.56 27.89 30.60
N LYS A 70 -22.84 26.60 30.37
CA LYS A 70 -24.04 26.15 29.65
C LYS A 70 -25.33 26.47 30.42
N ILE A 71 -25.32 26.30 31.74
CA ILE A 71 -26.45 26.66 32.62
C ILE A 71 -26.66 28.18 32.60
N LEU A 72 -25.58 28.94 32.72
CA LEU A 72 -25.60 30.40 32.62
C LEU A 72 -26.13 30.87 31.25
N LYS A 73 -25.67 30.28 30.14
CA LYS A 73 -26.20 30.56 28.79
C LYS A 73 -27.68 30.30 28.70
N THR A 74 -28.16 29.19 29.25
CA THR A 74 -29.60 28.85 29.24
C THR A 74 -30.42 29.86 30.04
N ALA A 75 -29.93 30.27 31.21
CA ALA A 75 -30.56 31.31 32.02
C ALA A 75 -30.58 32.67 31.30
N LEU A 76 -29.46 33.05 30.68
CA LEU A 76 -29.36 34.28 29.88
C LEU A 76 -30.29 34.22 28.66
N LYS A 77 -30.39 33.08 27.96
CA LYS A 77 -31.21 32.90 26.73
C LYS A 77 -32.69 33.12 27.02
N ASN A 78 -33.13 32.70 28.20
CA ASN A 78 -34.51 32.86 28.67
C ASN A 78 -34.80 34.28 29.20
N SER A 79 -33.79 35.15 29.27
CA SER A 79 -33.94 36.56 29.64
C SER A 79 -33.89 37.45 28.38
N SER A 80 -34.53 38.62 28.41
CA SER A 80 -34.42 39.64 27.35
C SER A 80 -32.99 40.18 27.14
N MET A 81 -32.06 39.82 28.04
CA MET A 81 -30.66 40.25 28.08
C MET A 81 -29.83 39.70 26.90
N TYR A 82 -30.16 38.50 26.41
CA TYR A 82 -29.36 37.85 25.37
C TYR A 82 -29.37 38.63 24.04
N ASN A 83 -30.50 39.25 23.70
CA ASN A 83 -30.62 40.04 22.48
C ASN A 83 -29.82 41.36 22.56
N GLY A 84 -29.52 41.86 23.77
CA GLY A 84 -28.66 43.02 24.01
C GLY A 84 -27.15 42.69 24.02
N LEU A 85 -26.80 41.50 24.52
CA LEU A 85 -25.42 40.99 24.58
C LEU A 85 -24.80 40.69 23.21
N THR A 86 -25.63 40.44 22.18
CA THR A 86 -25.16 39.97 20.87
C THR A 86 -24.57 41.04 19.95
N LEU A 87 -24.73 42.35 20.21
CA LEU A 87 -24.09 43.40 19.38
C LEU A 87 -23.95 44.79 20.05
N ARG A 88 -24.76 45.15 21.05
CA ARG A 88 -24.78 46.53 21.62
C ARG A 88 -23.89 46.76 22.84
N ASN A 89 -23.45 45.72 23.56
CA ASN A 89 -22.71 45.88 24.82
C ASN A 89 -21.26 45.37 24.73
N LYS A 90 -20.42 46.03 23.92
CA LYS A 90 -18.95 45.82 23.95
C LYS A 90 -18.36 46.06 25.36
N GLY A 91 -18.94 46.97 26.13
CA GLY A 91 -18.46 47.38 27.46
C GLY A 91 -18.58 46.34 28.59
N ILE A 92 -19.43 45.31 28.46
CA ILE A 92 -19.48 44.23 29.48
C ILE A 92 -18.23 43.38 29.38
N PHE A 93 -17.83 43.01 28.16
CA PHE A 93 -16.62 42.22 27.92
C PHE A 93 -15.33 42.98 28.23
N GLU A 94 -15.36 44.31 28.28
CA GLU A 94 -14.20 45.12 28.67
C GLU A 94 -13.78 44.89 30.13
N LYS A 95 -14.72 44.43 30.96
CA LYS A 95 -14.53 44.10 32.38
C LYS A 95 -13.94 42.70 32.61
N SER A 96 -13.91 41.84 31.58
CA SER A 96 -13.29 40.51 31.65
C SER A 96 -11.77 40.59 31.47
N ARG A 97 -11.05 39.76 32.24
CA ARG A 97 -9.60 39.53 32.11
C ARG A 97 -9.22 38.98 30.75
N ASP A 98 -10.13 38.24 30.12
CA ASP A 98 -9.96 37.66 28.79
C ASP A 98 -11.19 37.88 27.91
N ARG A 99 -11.22 39.08 27.33
CA ARG A 99 -12.33 39.57 26.49
C ARG A 99 -12.68 38.61 25.36
N SER A 100 -11.67 37.99 24.75
CA SER A 100 -11.85 37.11 23.59
C SER A 100 -12.49 35.78 23.96
N LEU A 101 -12.05 35.18 25.08
CA LEU A 101 -12.58 33.91 25.56
C LEU A 101 -13.99 34.08 26.15
N ALA A 102 -14.23 35.15 26.91
CA ALA A 102 -15.56 35.49 27.42
C ALA A 102 -16.58 35.70 26.27
N TRP A 103 -16.13 36.27 25.15
CA TRP A 103 -16.95 36.42 23.94
C TRP A 103 -17.37 35.06 23.35
N LEU A 104 -16.43 34.13 23.18
CA LEU A 104 -16.72 32.77 22.71
C LEU A 104 -17.66 32.02 23.67
N MET A 105 -17.41 32.17 24.97
CA MET A 105 -18.17 31.54 26.04
C MET A 105 -19.61 32.04 26.16
N LEU A 106 -19.97 33.20 25.63
CA LEU A 106 -21.31 33.79 25.79
C LEU A 106 -22.07 33.98 24.46
N TYR A 107 -21.52 33.53 23.34
CA TYR A 107 -22.21 33.68 22.04
C TYR A 107 -23.49 32.80 21.93
N LYS A 108 -24.55 33.29 21.26
CA LYS A 108 -25.93 32.73 21.30
C LYS A 108 -26.02 31.33 20.74
N ASN A 109 -25.70 31.22 19.48
CA ASN A 109 -25.81 30.01 18.68
C ASN A 109 -24.58 29.94 17.77
N VAL A 110 -24.23 28.74 17.31
CA VAL A 110 -23.21 28.59 16.27
C VAL A 110 -23.79 29.15 14.97
N ASP A 111 -23.25 30.26 14.52
CA ASP A 111 -23.57 30.88 13.23
C ASP A 111 -22.28 31.25 12.48
N LYS A 112 -22.41 31.75 11.25
CA LYS A 112 -21.25 32.12 10.43
C LYS A 112 -20.39 33.21 11.09
N ILE A 113 -20.99 34.07 11.91
CA ILE A 113 -20.32 35.21 12.56
C ILE A 113 -19.49 34.72 13.75
N GLU A 114 -20.07 33.86 14.59
CA GLU A 114 -19.41 33.17 15.70
C GLU A 114 -18.19 32.40 15.23
N TYR A 115 -18.39 31.56 14.20
CA TYR A 115 -17.30 30.73 13.68
C TYR A 115 -16.18 31.59 13.06
N ASN A 116 -16.52 32.71 12.42
CA ASN A 116 -15.52 33.66 11.93
C ASN A 116 -14.76 34.33 13.09
N PHE A 117 -15.44 34.63 14.20
CA PHE A 117 -14.78 35.15 15.39
C PHE A 117 -13.82 34.12 15.98
N PHE A 118 -14.24 32.87 16.16
CA PHE A 118 -13.38 31.75 16.55
C PHE A 118 -12.12 31.65 15.68
N LYS A 119 -12.26 31.62 14.35
CA LYS A 119 -11.10 31.63 13.43
C LYS A 119 -10.20 32.84 13.63
N SER A 120 -10.78 34.03 13.77
CA SER A 120 -10.01 35.26 13.94
C SER A 120 -9.15 35.22 15.22
N GLN A 121 -9.64 34.60 16.29
CA GLN A 121 -8.89 34.46 17.54
C GLN A 121 -7.75 33.45 17.39
N LEU A 122 -7.96 32.34 16.70
CA LEU A 122 -6.90 31.40 16.37
C LEU A 122 -5.80 32.08 15.54
N PHE A 123 -6.16 32.81 14.48
CA PHE A 123 -5.21 33.51 13.64
C PHE A 123 -4.46 34.62 14.37
N LYS A 124 -5.14 35.40 15.22
CA LYS A 124 -4.49 36.41 16.06
C LYS A 124 -3.47 35.80 17.02
N THR A 125 -3.77 34.63 17.57
CA THR A 125 -2.87 33.94 18.51
C THR A 125 -1.56 33.53 17.83
N ILE A 126 -1.62 32.92 16.63
CA ILE A 126 -0.40 32.52 15.91
C ILE A 126 0.39 33.72 15.38
N ALA A 127 -0.30 34.78 14.95
CA ALA A 127 0.30 36.00 14.39
C ALA A 127 0.88 36.94 15.46
N ASN A 128 0.54 36.74 16.73
CA ASN A 128 1.05 37.58 17.82
C ASN A 128 2.56 37.32 18.02
N GLY A 129 3.39 38.31 17.72
CA GLY A 129 4.84 38.24 17.90
C GLY A 129 5.28 38.28 19.36
N ASP A 130 4.42 38.79 20.26
CA ASP A 130 4.75 39.00 21.68
C ASP A 130 4.56 37.74 22.53
N LEU A 131 3.89 36.72 22.00
CA LEU A 131 3.66 35.45 22.71
C LEU A 131 4.78 34.44 22.39
N SER A 132 5.28 33.79 23.44
CA SER A 132 6.16 32.63 23.28
C SER A 132 5.43 31.48 22.59
N THR A 133 6.16 30.56 21.97
CA THR A 133 5.58 29.36 21.34
C THR A 133 4.76 28.54 22.34
N HIS A 134 5.24 28.39 23.58
CA HIS A 134 4.53 27.69 24.64
C HIS A 134 3.20 28.36 25.00
N ASP A 135 3.19 29.69 25.13
CA ASP A 135 1.97 30.45 25.43
C ASP A 135 0.97 30.39 24.27
N LYS A 136 1.46 30.37 23.01
CA LYS A 136 0.63 30.14 21.83
C LYS A 136 -0.04 28.77 21.88
N PHE A 137 0.69 27.71 22.22
CA PHE A 137 0.12 26.36 22.38
C PHE A 137 -0.99 26.34 23.43
N LYS A 138 -0.70 26.85 24.63
CA LYS A 138 -1.67 26.93 25.73
C LYS A 138 -2.93 27.68 25.28
N ARG A 139 -2.75 28.83 24.62
CA ARG A 139 -3.85 29.67 24.16
C ARG A 139 -4.69 29.03 23.07
N LEU A 140 -4.07 28.37 22.10
CA LEU A 140 -4.79 27.65 21.05
C LEU A 140 -5.61 26.50 21.64
N TYR A 141 -5.05 25.72 22.57
CA TYR A 141 -5.79 24.65 23.24
C TYR A 141 -6.97 25.18 24.06
N GLU A 142 -6.82 26.30 24.76
CA GLU A 142 -7.93 26.95 25.48
C GLU A 142 -9.07 27.36 24.53
N ILE A 143 -8.74 27.99 23.40
CA ILE A 143 -9.73 28.45 22.42
C ILE A 143 -10.48 27.26 21.79
N ILE A 144 -9.75 26.23 21.35
CA ILE A 144 -10.32 25.02 20.73
C ILE A 144 -11.20 24.26 21.73
N ARG A 145 -10.72 24.10 22.96
CA ARG A 145 -11.46 23.41 24.03
C ARG A 145 -12.74 24.16 24.40
N CYS A 146 -12.65 25.48 24.50
CA CYS A 146 -13.81 26.34 24.71
C CYS A 146 -14.85 26.14 23.62
N GLN A 147 -14.44 26.17 22.34
CA GLN A 147 -15.35 25.95 21.22
C GLN A 147 -16.07 24.60 21.33
N ALA A 148 -15.31 23.52 21.55
CA ALA A 148 -15.83 22.17 21.62
C ALA A 148 -16.83 21.96 22.78
N GLN A 149 -16.59 22.59 23.94
CA GLN A 149 -17.41 22.39 25.13
C GLN A 149 -18.62 23.34 25.20
N VAL A 150 -18.46 24.56 24.72
CA VAL A 150 -19.53 25.58 24.73
C VAL A 150 -20.54 25.34 23.61
N PHE A 151 -20.05 24.84 22.47
CA PHE A 151 -20.85 24.47 21.32
C PHE A 151 -20.59 23.01 20.96
N PRO A 152 -21.02 22.07 21.82
CA PRO A 152 -20.92 20.66 21.47
C PRO A 152 -21.68 20.47 20.15
N CYS A 153 -21.04 19.82 19.18
CA CYS A 153 -21.63 19.58 17.89
C CYS A 153 -22.98 18.85 18.10
N SER A 154 -24.08 19.56 17.96
CA SER A 154 -25.42 19.15 18.40
C SER A 154 -26.07 18.09 17.51
N ARG A 155 -25.32 17.59 16.52
CA ARG A 155 -25.64 16.45 15.68
C ARG A 155 -24.56 15.41 15.94
N ASP A 156 -24.95 14.17 16.22
CA ASP A 156 -24.02 13.07 16.53
C ASP A 156 -22.92 12.90 15.47
N SER A 157 -23.18 13.32 14.22
CA SER A 157 -22.27 13.25 13.08
C SER A 157 -21.37 14.47 12.82
N ALA A 158 -21.57 15.60 13.52
CA ALA A 158 -20.83 16.84 13.23
C ALA A 158 -19.52 16.93 14.04
N SER A 159 -18.39 17.22 13.38
CA SER A 159 -17.08 17.46 14.00
C SER A 159 -16.68 18.94 13.93
N LEU A 160 -15.79 19.36 14.84
CA LEU A 160 -15.23 20.71 14.84
C LEU A 160 -14.18 20.84 13.73
N PHE A 161 -14.33 21.86 12.89
CA PHE A 161 -13.36 22.17 11.85
C PHE A 161 -12.40 23.26 12.32
N ILE A 162 -11.10 23.00 12.19
CA ILE A 162 -10.04 23.98 12.45
C ILE A 162 -9.44 24.40 11.10
N PRO A 163 -9.11 25.68 10.89
CA PRO A 163 -8.51 26.15 9.64
C PRO A 163 -7.13 25.54 9.37
N GLU A 164 -6.82 25.26 8.10
CA GLU A 164 -5.53 24.70 7.68
C GLU A 164 -4.30 25.49 8.18
N PRO A 165 -4.27 26.84 8.18
CA PRO A 165 -3.09 27.55 8.71
C PRO A 165 -2.78 27.24 10.18
N ILE A 166 -3.79 26.85 10.97
CA ILE A 166 -3.62 26.44 12.36
C ILE A 166 -3.10 25.00 12.45
N HIS A 167 -3.63 24.09 11.63
CA HIS A 167 -3.09 22.73 11.54
C HIS A 167 -1.64 22.72 11.05
N LYS A 168 -1.31 23.56 10.06
CA LYS A 168 0.05 23.77 9.59
C LYS A 168 0.97 24.29 10.69
N TRP A 169 0.51 25.29 11.45
CA TRP A 169 1.27 25.81 12.58
C TRP A 169 1.53 24.73 13.64
N PHE A 170 0.55 23.90 13.97
CA PHE A 170 0.79 22.75 14.85
C PHE A 170 1.79 21.77 14.23
N TYR A 171 1.67 21.44 12.96
CA TYR A 171 2.60 20.54 12.28
C TYR A 171 4.05 21.04 12.31
N ASP A 172 4.26 22.36 12.13
CA ASP A 172 5.58 22.97 12.05
C ASP A 172 6.26 23.14 13.43
N TYR A 173 5.48 23.38 14.50
CA TYR A 173 6.02 23.75 15.82
C TYR A 173 5.79 22.72 16.93
N LEU A 174 5.04 21.64 16.69
CA LEU A 174 4.74 20.62 17.70
C LEU A 174 5.98 19.76 18.01
N PRO A 175 6.41 19.69 19.29
CA PRO A 175 7.49 18.79 19.70
C PRO A 175 7.15 17.32 19.43
N PRO A 176 8.11 16.48 18.98
CA PRO A 176 7.85 15.07 18.70
C PRO A 176 7.32 14.29 19.90
N ASP A 177 7.73 14.64 21.12
CA ASP A 177 7.34 14.00 22.38
C ASP A 177 5.90 14.32 22.80
N GLU A 178 5.34 15.44 22.33
CA GLU A 178 3.95 15.84 22.64
C GLU A 178 2.94 15.32 21.61
N LEU A 179 3.39 14.66 20.54
CA LEU A 179 2.58 14.27 19.38
C LEU A 179 1.33 13.46 19.75
N VAL A 180 1.49 12.42 20.57
CA VAL A 180 0.39 11.57 21.04
C VAL A 180 -0.61 12.38 21.86
N SER A 181 -0.11 13.25 22.76
CA SER A 181 -0.96 14.06 23.63
C SER A 181 -1.79 15.08 22.84
N HIS A 182 -1.18 15.69 21.83
CA HIS A 182 -1.86 16.60 20.90
C HIS A 182 -2.96 15.88 20.13
N TYR A 183 -2.66 14.70 19.58
CA TYR A 183 -3.64 13.94 18.80
C TYR A 183 -4.83 13.49 19.66
N LEU A 184 -4.57 13.01 20.89
CA LEU A 184 -5.62 12.69 21.86
C LEU A 184 -6.43 13.93 22.27
N PHE A 185 -5.80 15.10 22.38
CA PHE A 185 -6.50 16.36 22.61
C PHE A 185 -7.49 16.67 21.47
N LEU A 186 -7.04 16.57 20.21
CA LEU A 186 -7.91 16.77 19.05
C LEU A 186 -9.11 15.80 19.05
N ILE A 187 -8.86 14.53 19.36
CA ILE A 187 -9.91 13.51 19.51
C ILE A 187 -10.88 13.90 20.63
N SER A 188 -10.38 14.35 21.78
CA SER A 188 -11.21 14.74 22.92
C SER A 188 -12.13 15.93 22.62
N CYS A 189 -11.66 16.87 21.79
CA CYS A 189 -12.39 18.06 21.37
C CYS A 189 -13.23 17.88 20.10
N ASP A 190 -13.41 16.63 19.65
CA ASP A 190 -14.16 16.28 18.44
C ASP A 190 -13.70 17.02 17.17
N VAL A 191 -12.40 17.30 17.07
CA VAL A 191 -11.81 17.95 15.90
C VAL A 191 -11.74 16.97 14.73
N ASN A 192 -12.12 17.43 13.55
CA ASN A 192 -12.04 16.64 12.32
C ASN A 192 -10.57 16.40 11.92
N LEU A 193 -10.14 15.14 12.01
CA LEU A 193 -8.77 14.66 11.76
C LEU A 193 -8.47 14.46 10.26
N SER A 194 -9.41 14.81 9.39
CA SER A 194 -9.28 14.75 7.94
C SER A 194 -9.64 16.07 7.26
N SER A 195 -9.71 17.16 8.02
CA SER A 195 -10.21 18.46 7.56
C SER A 195 -9.26 19.20 6.62
N SER A 196 -7.98 18.83 6.61
CA SER A 196 -6.94 19.59 5.95
C SER A 196 -5.71 18.75 5.60
N GLU A 197 -4.79 19.29 4.79
CA GLU A 197 -3.62 18.52 4.35
C GLU A 197 -2.64 18.31 5.51
N SER A 198 -2.36 19.35 6.30
CA SER A 198 -1.41 19.28 7.41
C SER A 198 -1.81 18.25 8.48
N ILE A 199 -3.09 18.14 8.82
CA ILE A 199 -3.56 17.09 9.76
C ILE A 199 -3.45 15.69 9.14
N ASN A 200 -3.71 15.52 7.84
CA ASN A 200 -3.53 14.24 7.16
C ASN A 200 -2.05 13.83 7.13
N GLN A 201 -1.13 14.77 6.90
CA GLN A 201 0.31 14.53 6.98
C GLN A 201 0.72 14.12 8.40
N LEU A 202 0.17 14.76 9.43
CA LEU A 202 0.39 14.39 10.83
C LEU A 202 -0.08 12.96 11.12
N THR A 203 -1.30 12.62 10.72
CA THR A 203 -1.87 11.26 10.86
C THR A 203 -1.01 10.23 10.14
N PHE A 204 -0.55 10.53 8.92
CA PHE A 204 0.34 9.65 8.17
C PHE A 204 1.70 9.44 8.86
N LYS A 205 2.31 10.51 9.36
CA LYS A 205 3.55 10.46 10.15
C LYS A 205 3.37 9.56 11.37
N MET A 206 2.28 9.71 12.12
CA MET A 206 1.99 8.87 13.29
C MET A 206 1.80 7.39 12.93
N MET A 207 1.12 7.08 11.83
CA MET A 207 0.95 5.70 11.36
C MET A 207 2.27 4.99 11.00
N GLN A 208 3.32 5.75 10.66
CA GLN A 208 4.65 5.22 10.32
C GLN A 208 5.63 5.18 11.49
N SER A 209 5.29 5.80 12.62
CA SER A 209 6.21 6.01 13.74
C SER A 209 6.10 4.89 14.78
N SER A 210 6.28 5.21 16.06
CA SER A 210 6.25 4.23 17.16
C SER A 210 4.91 3.50 17.26
N GLU A 211 4.91 2.36 17.95
CA GLU A 211 3.69 1.56 18.13
C GLU A 211 2.56 2.37 18.80
N ILE A 212 2.88 3.18 19.81
CA ILE A 212 1.89 3.97 20.54
C ILE A 212 1.30 5.09 19.70
N GLU A 213 2.11 5.79 18.90
CA GLU A 213 1.65 6.83 17.97
C GLU A 213 0.75 6.23 16.90
N ARG A 214 1.17 5.10 16.32
CA ARG A 214 0.39 4.38 15.34
C ARG A 214 -0.95 3.91 15.92
N SER A 215 -0.96 3.21 17.07
CA SER A 215 -2.21 2.72 17.67
C SER A 215 -3.13 3.86 18.12
N THR A 216 -2.58 5.06 18.35
CA THR A 216 -3.38 6.27 18.57
C THR A 216 -4.00 6.77 17.26
N ALA A 217 -3.20 6.90 16.19
CA ALA A 217 -3.66 7.35 14.88
C ALA A 217 -4.67 6.40 14.21
N THR A 218 -4.50 5.08 14.41
CA THR A 218 -5.42 4.05 13.92
C THR A 218 -6.61 3.80 14.85
N PHE A 219 -6.64 4.44 16.02
CA PHE A 219 -7.62 4.21 17.09
C PHE A 219 -7.60 2.81 17.72
N GLU A 220 -6.61 1.95 17.40
CA GLU A 220 -6.42 0.64 18.05
C GLU A 220 -6.32 0.75 19.57
N ILE A 221 -5.77 1.84 20.10
CA ILE A 221 -5.64 2.08 21.54
C ILE A 221 -7.01 2.07 22.26
N PHE A 222 -8.09 2.47 21.58
CA PHE A 222 -9.45 2.46 22.13
C PHE A 222 -10.14 1.11 21.97
N LEU A 223 -9.78 0.33 20.94
CA LEU A 223 -10.31 -1.00 20.68
C LEU A 223 -9.67 -2.07 21.58
N ASN A 224 -8.41 -1.88 21.96
CA ASN A 224 -7.68 -2.77 22.86
C ASN A 224 -8.10 -2.63 24.33
N ASP A 225 -8.78 -1.54 24.70
CA ASP A 225 -9.26 -1.25 26.05
C ASP A 225 -10.79 -1.28 26.09
N PRO A 226 -11.43 -2.33 26.66
CA PRO A 226 -12.89 -2.45 26.69
C PRO A 226 -13.60 -1.24 27.30
N ALA A 227 -12.98 -0.55 28.26
CA ALA A 227 -13.57 0.64 28.89
C ALA A 227 -13.64 1.84 27.94
N LYS A 228 -12.81 1.86 26.89
CA LYS A 228 -12.71 2.96 25.93
C LYS A 228 -13.29 2.65 24.56
N ARG A 229 -13.83 1.44 24.36
CA ARG A 229 -14.40 1.00 23.08
C ARG A 229 -15.48 1.95 22.55
N ARG A 230 -16.30 2.53 23.43
CA ARG A 230 -17.28 3.58 23.06
C ARG A 230 -16.65 4.80 22.38
N THR A 231 -15.42 5.16 22.76
CA THR A 231 -14.70 6.27 22.10
C THR A 231 -14.43 5.96 20.63
N PHE A 232 -14.16 4.70 20.28
CA PHE A 232 -14.06 4.31 18.87
C PHE A 232 -15.40 4.47 18.17
N GLU A 233 -16.44 3.85 18.72
CA GLU A 233 -17.79 3.82 18.15
C GLU A 233 -18.33 5.24 17.91
N ASP A 234 -18.16 6.13 18.89
CA ASP A 234 -18.65 7.51 18.82
C ASP A 234 -17.81 8.43 17.92
N LYS A 235 -16.49 8.20 17.85
CA LYS A 235 -15.55 9.19 17.28
C LYS A 235 -14.92 8.77 15.97
N PHE A 236 -14.67 7.49 15.71
CA PHE A 236 -13.89 7.09 14.54
C PHE A 236 -14.57 7.51 13.23
N VAL A 237 -15.86 7.23 13.09
CA VAL A 237 -16.69 7.64 11.93
C VAL A 237 -16.87 9.15 11.90
N LYS A 238 -17.04 9.81 13.05
CA LYS A 238 -17.27 11.26 13.18
C LYS A 238 -16.07 12.11 12.76
N LEU A 239 -14.86 11.72 13.19
CA LEU A 239 -13.66 12.54 13.08
C LEU A 239 -12.91 12.36 11.77
N HIS A 240 -13.11 11.25 11.06
CA HIS A 240 -12.42 10.97 9.81
C HIS A 240 -13.33 11.13 8.59
N ASN A 241 -12.74 11.48 7.45
CA ASN A 241 -13.38 11.32 6.15
C ASN A 241 -13.19 9.88 5.64
N PHE A 242 -13.93 9.51 4.60
CA PHE A 242 -13.91 8.15 4.05
C PHE A 242 -12.51 7.73 3.56
N GLU A 243 -11.76 8.63 2.92
CA GLU A 243 -10.43 8.34 2.40
C GLU A 243 -9.40 8.08 3.52
N THR A 244 -9.42 8.87 4.59
CA THR A 244 -8.55 8.65 5.75
C THR A 244 -8.91 7.34 6.45
N MET A 245 -10.19 6.98 6.54
CA MET A 245 -10.60 5.68 7.09
C MET A 245 -10.03 4.52 6.26
N ILE A 246 -10.12 4.59 4.92
CA ILE A 246 -9.51 3.59 4.02
C ILE A 246 -7.99 3.51 4.21
N LEU A 247 -7.31 4.65 4.39
CA LEU A 247 -5.86 4.67 4.68
C LEU A 247 -5.52 3.97 5.99
N ILE A 248 -6.32 4.18 7.04
CA ILE A 248 -6.17 3.54 8.34
C ILE A 248 -6.40 2.03 8.21
N VAL A 249 -7.47 1.59 7.55
CA VAL A 249 -7.74 0.16 7.30
C VAL A 249 -6.58 -0.51 6.55
N ASN A 250 -6.09 0.13 5.49
CA ASN A 250 -4.93 -0.36 4.76
C ASN A 250 -3.68 -0.50 5.64
N ALA A 251 -3.45 0.43 6.58
CA ALA A 251 -2.31 0.40 7.49
C ALA A 251 -2.41 -0.77 8.49
N VAL A 252 -3.62 -1.07 8.98
CA VAL A 252 -3.92 -2.20 9.86
C VAL A 252 -3.72 -3.53 9.12
N VAL A 253 -4.32 -3.65 7.92
CA VAL A 253 -4.27 -4.87 7.08
C VAL A 253 -2.85 -5.21 6.64
N ARG A 254 -2.01 -4.23 6.28
CA ARG A 254 -0.63 -4.48 5.83
C ARG A 254 0.28 -5.07 6.90
N ARG A 255 -0.10 -4.99 8.18
CA ARG A 255 0.66 -5.51 9.31
C ARG A 255 0.05 -6.79 9.89
N ASP A 256 -0.90 -7.39 9.17
CA ASP A 256 -1.57 -8.63 9.56
C ASP A 256 -2.29 -8.55 10.92
N HIS A 257 -2.74 -7.34 11.30
CA HIS A 257 -3.51 -7.09 12.52
C HIS A 257 -5.01 -7.30 12.26
N TRP A 258 -5.45 -8.55 12.15
CA TRP A 258 -6.82 -8.89 11.74
C TRP A 258 -7.88 -8.73 12.85
N LYS A 259 -7.45 -8.67 14.12
CA LYS A 259 -8.30 -8.77 15.31
C LYS A 259 -9.52 -7.86 15.31
N HIS A 260 -9.39 -6.64 14.79
CA HIS A 260 -10.45 -5.62 14.83
C HIS A 260 -10.97 -5.22 13.46
N LEU A 261 -10.60 -5.95 12.40
CA LEU A 261 -10.91 -5.58 11.02
C LEU A 261 -12.43 -5.42 10.78
N GLU A 262 -13.24 -6.29 11.39
CA GLU A 262 -14.69 -6.23 11.33
C GLU A 262 -15.26 -4.89 11.83
N VAL A 263 -14.67 -4.35 12.91
CA VAL A 263 -15.09 -3.08 13.51
C VAL A 263 -14.78 -1.91 12.57
N TYR A 264 -13.63 -1.96 11.88
CA TYR A 264 -13.25 -0.97 10.88
C TYR A 264 -14.14 -1.04 9.61
N LEU A 265 -14.46 -2.25 9.14
CA LEU A 265 -15.36 -2.46 7.99
C LEU A 265 -16.77 -1.96 8.30
N SER A 266 -17.29 -2.27 9.48
CA SER A 266 -18.57 -1.76 9.97
C SER A 266 -18.61 -0.23 10.01
N ALA A 267 -17.53 0.40 10.49
CA ALA A 267 -17.41 1.85 10.51
C ALA A 267 -17.41 2.47 9.09
N LEU A 268 -16.73 1.85 8.11
CA LEU A 268 -16.77 2.30 6.71
C LEU A 268 -18.19 2.24 6.14
N VAL A 269 -18.93 1.18 6.43
CA VAL A 269 -20.34 1.03 6.03
C VAL A 269 -21.21 2.11 6.67
N GLU A 270 -21.03 2.36 7.97
CA GLU A 270 -21.74 3.43 8.67
C GLU A 270 -21.44 4.81 8.05
N LYS A 271 -20.18 5.08 7.68
CA LYS A 271 -19.80 6.33 7.00
C LYS A 271 -20.51 6.50 5.65
N ILE A 272 -20.71 5.41 4.90
CA ILE A 272 -21.49 5.43 3.65
C ILE A 272 -22.97 5.74 3.94
N LYS A 273 -23.56 5.08 4.95
CA LYS A 273 -24.96 5.33 5.38
C LYS A 273 -25.18 6.78 5.82
N MET A 274 -24.30 7.35 6.63
CA MET A 274 -24.38 8.77 7.02
C MET A 274 -24.35 9.72 5.81
N ASN A 275 -23.57 9.42 4.77
CA ASN A 275 -23.56 10.26 3.57
C ASN A 275 -24.86 10.14 2.72
N ARG A 276 -25.60 9.04 2.87
CA ARG A 276 -26.91 8.82 2.23
C ARG A 276 -28.00 9.69 2.87
N ASP A 277 -28.03 9.74 4.20
CA ASP A 277 -29.14 10.37 4.94
C ASP A 277 -29.07 11.91 4.96
N PHE A 278 -27.87 12.50 4.79
CA PHE A 278 -27.67 13.95 4.85
C PHE A 278 -27.81 14.69 3.51
N ASN A 279 -27.94 13.99 2.38
CA ASN A 279 -27.95 14.59 1.03
C ASN A 279 -29.08 14.01 0.16
N VAL A 280 -30.33 14.24 0.55
CA VAL A 280 -31.52 13.81 -0.23
C VAL A 280 -31.55 14.42 -1.65
N ASN A 281 -30.83 15.52 -1.89
CA ASN A 281 -30.81 16.22 -3.20
C ASN A 281 -29.43 16.40 -3.86
N VAL A 282 -28.33 15.82 -3.34
CA VAL A 282 -27.00 16.01 -3.95
C VAL A 282 -26.18 14.70 -4.03
N ASN A 283 -25.97 14.25 -5.27
CA ASN A 283 -24.93 13.36 -5.80
C ASN A 283 -24.99 11.86 -5.45
N SER A 284 -25.94 11.15 -6.09
CA SER A 284 -25.89 9.69 -6.29
C SER A 284 -24.50 9.19 -6.73
N GLY A 285 -23.76 9.98 -7.53
CA GLY A 285 -22.39 9.66 -7.96
C GLY A 285 -21.34 9.63 -6.85
N LYS A 286 -21.47 10.42 -5.78
CA LYS A 286 -20.49 10.44 -4.67
C LYS A 286 -20.68 9.27 -3.72
N LEU A 287 -21.93 8.92 -3.43
CA LEU A 287 -22.27 7.74 -2.62
C LEU A 287 -21.81 6.45 -3.33
N ARG A 288 -22.07 6.37 -4.64
CA ARG A 288 -21.59 5.31 -5.54
C ARG A 288 -20.07 5.20 -5.59
N TYR A 289 -19.37 6.33 -5.71
CA TYR A 289 -17.90 6.38 -5.62
C TYR A 289 -17.38 5.77 -4.31
N PHE A 290 -17.94 6.16 -3.16
CA PHE A 290 -17.54 5.59 -1.86
C PHE A 290 -17.85 4.10 -1.76
N PHE A 291 -18.97 3.65 -2.31
CA PHE A 291 -19.32 2.24 -2.37
C PHE A 291 -18.33 1.42 -3.21
N VAL A 292 -17.95 1.90 -4.39
CA VAL A 292 -16.93 1.21 -5.22
C VAL A 292 -15.56 1.24 -4.55
N ARG A 293 -15.19 2.33 -3.87
CA ARG A 293 -13.96 2.40 -3.06
C ARG A 293 -13.97 1.40 -1.91
N PHE A 294 -15.10 1.23 -1.23
CA PHE A 294 -15.30 0.22 -0.19
C PHE A 294 -15.14 -1.20 -0.75
N LEU A 295 -15.81 -1.51 -1.86
CA LEU A 295 -15.72 -2.82 -2.50
C LEU A 295 -14.29 -3.15 -2.97
N ASN A 296 -13.55 -2.16 -3.45
CA ASN A 296 -12.14 -2.33 -3.80
C ASN A 296 -11.25 -2.61 -2.59
N GLU A 297 -11.54 -1.98 -1.45
CA GLU A 297 -10.83 -2.23 -0.19
C GLU A 297 -11.16 -3.62 0.36
N LEU A 298 -12.44 -4.01 0.28
CA LEU A 298 -12.87 -5.36 0.64
C LEU A 298 -12.16 -6.40 -0.22
N LEU A 299 -12.06 -6.19 -1.54
CA LEU A 299 -11.29 -7.09 -2.40
C LEU A 299 -9.81 -7.13 -2.00
N PHE A 300 -9.20 -5.99 -1.67
CA PHE A 300 -7.80 -5.97 -1.20
C PHE A 300 -7.61 -6.79 0.08
N ILE A 301 -8.52 -6.66 1.04
CA ILE A 301 -8.54 -7.40 2.30
C ILE A 301 -8.68 -8.91 2.06
N VAL A 302 -9.67 -9.30 1.27
CA VAL A 302 -9.98 -10.72 0.99
C VAL A 302 -8.86 -11.36 0.17
N LEU A 303 -8.27 -10.60 -0.77
CA LEU A 303 -7.09 -11.04 -1.52
C LEU A 303 -5.89 -11.27 -0.60
N LYS A 304 -5.70 -10.44 0.43
CA LYS A 304 -4.64 -10.58 1.43
C LYS A 304 -4.85 -11.77 2.37
N LYS A 305 -6.09 -12.09 2.71
CA LYS A 305 -6.45 -13.17 3.63
C LYS A 305 -6.30 -14.57 3.01
N GLY A 306 -6.39 -14.71 1.68
CA GLY A 306 -6.20 -16.00 1.02
C GLY A 306 -7.48 -16.80 0.75
N ASP A 307 -8.68 -16.23 0.92
CA ASP A 307 -9.95 -16.95 0.65
C ASP A 307 -10.44 -16.76 -0.79
N THR A 308 -10.22 -17.76 -1.66
CA THR A 308 -10.56 -17.69 -3.09
C THR A 308 -12.07 -17.60 -3.37
N PRO A 309 -12.96 -18.37 -2.72
CA PRO A 309 -14.42 -18.21 -2.84
C PRO A 309 -14.92 -16.80 -2.51
N LEU A 310 -14.44 -16.20 -1.41
CA LEU A 310 -14.86 -14.86 -1.00
C LEU A 310 -14.31 -13.78 -1.95
N VAL A 311 -13.11 -13.98 -2.52
CA VAL A 311 -12.57 -13.09 -3.57
C VAL A 311 -13.52 -13.06 -4.77
N ALA A 312 -13.96 -14.23 -5.25
CA ALA A 312 -14.82 -14.33 -6.43
C ALA A 312 -16.20 -13.69 -6.19
N ALA A 313 -16.84 -13.98 -5.05
CA ALA A 313 -18.12 -13.38 -4.68
C ALA A 313 -18.03 -11.85 -4.54
N THR A 314 -16.99 -11.36 -3.86
CA THR A 314 -16.74 -9.93 -3.69
C THR A 314 -16.50 -9.26 -5.04
N PHE A 315 -15.69 -9.86 -5.90
CA PHE A 315 -15.39 -9.34 -7.24
C PHE A 315 -16.64 -9.29 -8.12
N ALA A 316 -17.48 -10.32 -8.10
CA ALA A 316 -18.76 -10.35 -8.82
C ALA A 316 -19.68 -9.20 -8.38
N ALA A 317 -19.80 -8.97 -7.06
CA ALA A 317 -20.56 -7.85 -6.52
C ALA A 317 -20.02 -6.48 -6.98
N VAL A 318 -18.68 -6.31 -7.08
CA VAL A 318 -18.06 -5.10 -7.61
C VAL A 318 -18.41 -4.89 -9.09
N VAL A 319 -18.29 -5.94 -9.90
CA VAL A 319 -18.59 -5.88 -11.34
C VAL A 319 -20.07 -5.59 -11.58
N GLU A 320 -20.98 -6.22 -10.83
CA GLU A 320 -22.42 -5.98 -10.95
C GLU A 320 -22.80 -4.55 -10.56
N SER A 321 -22.23 -4.04 -9.46
CA SER A 321 -22.46 -2.68 -8.99
C SER A 321 -22.04 -1.64 -10.03
N ILE A 322 -20.97 -1.91 -10.76
CA ILE A 322 -20.45 -1.02 -11.80
C ILE A 322 -21.19 -1.18 -13.14
N LYS A 323 -21.67 -2.37 -13.49
CA LYS A 323 -22.53 -2.57 -14.68
C LYS A 323 -23.81 -1.73 -14.60
N LYS A 324 -24.31 -1.47 -13.39
CA LYS A 324 -25.47 -0.60 -13.12
C LYS A 324 -25.12 0.90 -13.22
N GLU A 325 -23.87 1.26 -13.50
CA GLU A 325 -23.40 2.65 -13.65
C GLU A 325 -22.91 2.99 -15.06
N THR A 326 -23.35 4.14 -15.57
CA THR A 326 -22.97 4.68 -16.88
C THR A 326 -21.87 5.76 -16.79
N GLY A 327 -20.83 5.54 -15.97
CA GLY A 327 -19.78 6.53 -15.69
C GLY A 327 -18.34 6.02 -15.92
N VAL A 328 -17.57 6.72 -16.77
CA VAL A 328 -16.17 6.38 -17.12
C VAL A 328 -15.21 6.45 -15.93
N SER A 329 -15.46 7.32 -14.94
CA SER A 329 -14.60 7.52 -13.77
C SER A 329 -14.67 6.36 -12.76
N THR A 330 -15.86 5.80 -12.53
CA THR A 330 -16.06 4.66 -11.60
C THR A 330 -15.32 3.41 -12.09
N ILE A 331 -15.30 3.18 -13.40
CA ILE A 331 -14.63 2.03 -14.03
C ILE A 331 -13.12 2.02 -13.76
N SER A 332 -12.47 3.18 -13.74
CA SER A 332 -11.03 3.28 -13.49
C SER A 332 -10.61 2.75 -12.12
N LEU A 333 -11.56 2.69 -11.17
CA LEU A 333 -11.35 2.17 -9.82
C LEU A 333 -11.18 0.64 -9.82
N LEU A 334 -11.67 -0.07 -10.85
CA LEU A 334 -11.49 -1.52 -11.00
C LEU A 334 -10.08 -1.93 -11.41
N ASN A 335 -9.29 -1.01 -11.96
CA ASN A 335 -7.98 -1.33 -12.51
C ASN A 335 -7.09 -2.03 -11.46
N LYS A 336 -6.94 -1.43 -10.28
CA LYS A 336 -6.11 -1.98 -9.21
C LYS A 336 -6.64 -3.33 -8.68
N PRO A 337 -7.92 -3.49 -8.33
CA PRO A 337 -8.50 -4.76 -7.91
C PRO A 337 -8.35 -5.89 -8.96
N ILE A 338 -8.64 -5.61 -10.24
CA ILE A 338 -8.43 -6.57 -11.34
C ILE A 338 -6.97 -7.02 -11.39
N LEU A 339 -6.03 -6.09 -11.28
CA LEU A 339 -4.60 -6.41 -11.30
C LEU A 339 -4.17 -7.24 -10.09
N GLN A 340 -4.73 -6.98 -8.91
CA GLN A 340 -4.44 -7.77 -7.73
C GLN A 340 -5.02 -9.19 -7.85
N LEU A 341 -6.23 -9.33 -8.40
CA LEU A 341 -6.85 -10.61 -8.71
C LEU A 341 -6.01 -11.42 -9.71
N LEU A 342 -5.61 -10.83 -10.83
CA LEU A 342 -4.75 -11.49 -11.82
C LEU A 342 -3.42 -11.96 -11.22
N ASN A 343 -2.78 -11.11 -10.42
CA ASN A 343 -1.53 -11.48 -9.74
C ASN A 343 -1.71 -12.68 -8.79
N ARG A 344 -2.89 -12.82 -8.19
CA ARG A 344 -3.22 -13.94 -7.30
C ARG A 344 -3.54 -15.20 -8.08
N LEU A 345 -4.41 -15.12 -9.08
CA LEU A 345 -4.70 -16.26 -9.97
C LEU A 345 -3.43 -16.83 -10.60
N ARG A 346 -2.47 -15.96 -10.97
CA ARG A 346 -1.14 -16.40 -11.42
C ARG A 346 -0.35 -17.17 -10.36
N ARG A 347 -0.42 -16.77 -9.08
CA ARG A 347 0.27 -17.48 -7.99
C ARG A 347 -0.36 -18.83 -7.69
N GLU A 348 -1.67 -18.93 -7.88
CA GLU A 348 -2.46 -20.17 -7.71
C GLU A 348 -2.44 -21.07 -8.95
N ASP A 349 -1.74 -20.66 -10.02
CA ASP A 349 -1.69 -21.34 -11.33
C ASP A 349 -3.07 -21.56 -11.99
N ALA A 350 -4.04 -20.72 -11.64
CA ALA A 350 -5.45 -20.76 -12.07
C ALA A 350 -5.63 -20.00 -13.40
N GLN A 351 -5.14 -20.61 -14.49
CA GLN A 351 -5.03 -19.95 -15.79
C GLN A 351 -6.37 -19.85 -16.54
N ASP A 352 -7.24 -20.84 -16.42
CA ASP A 352 -8.56 -20.85 -17.05
C ASP A 352 -9.42 -19.70 -16.50
N GLU A 353 -9.29 -19.43 -15.20
CA GLU A 353 -9.91 -18.32 -14.50
C GLU A 353 -9.38 -16.97 -15.00
N ILE A 354 -8.08 -16.88 -15.33
CA ILE A 354 -7.51 -15.68 -15.96
C ILE A 354 -8.15 -15.43 -17.33
N PHE A 355 -8.27 -16.46 -18.17
CA PHE A 355 -8.90 -16.31 -19.49
C PHE A 355 -10.40 -15.96 -19.38
N SER A 356 -11.13 -16.59 -18.46
CA SER A 356 -12.53 -16.29 -18.17
C SER A 356 -12.71 -14.85 -17.70
N LEU A 357 -11.88 -14.39 -16.76
CA LEU A 357 -11.90 -13.02 -16.25
C LEU A 357 -11.63 -12.01 -17.37
N VAL A 358 -10.61 -12.25 -18.20
CA VAL A 358 -10.30 -11.38 -19.35
C VAL A 358 -11.45 -11.34 -20.35
N SER A 359 -12.10 -12.48 -20.61
CA SER A 359 -13.27 -12.56 -21.49
C SER A 359 -14.45 -11.74 -20.96
N VAL A 360 -14.75 -11.83 -19.65
CA VAL A 360 -15.76 -10.99 -18.98
C VAL A 360 -15.38 -9.51 -19.03
N LEU A 361 -14.11 -9.17 -18.83
CA LEU A 361 -13.62 -7.81 -19.01
C LEU A 361 -13.69 -7.35 -20.47
N ASN A 362 -13.77 -8.24 -21.45
CA ASN A 362 -13.90 -7.91 -22.86
C ASN A 362 -15.36 -7.66 -23.28
N SER A 363 -16.31 -8.38 -22.67
CA SER A 363 -17.75 -8.21 -22.95
C SER A 363 -18.34 -6.93 -22.35
N LEU A 364 -17.63 -6.31 -21.42
CA LEU A 364 -18.05 -5.06 -20.83
C LEU A 364 -17.91 -3.91 -21.85
N PRO A 365 -18.95 -3.06 -22.03
CA PRO A 365 -19.00 -1.98 -23.01
C PRO A 365 -18.08 -0.83 -22.57
N TYR A 366 -16.77 -1.04 -22.69
CA TYR A 366 -15.75 -0.10 -22.22
C TYR A 366 -15.39 0.91 -23.31
N GLN A 367 -15.78 2.17 -23.11
CA GLN A 367 -15.14 3.29 -23.80
C GLN A 367 -13.72 3.48 -23.22
N LYS A 368 -12.71 3.01 -23.96
CA LYS A 368 -11.25 3.18 -23.72
C LYS A 368 -10.76 2.69 -22.35
N LYS A 369 -10.39 1.40 -22.27
CA LYS A 369 -9.58 0.87 -21.17
C LYS A 369 -8.29 1.66 -21.01
N SER A 370 -7.84 1.87 -19.77
CA SER A 370 -6.55 2.51 -19.49
C SER A 370 -5.41 1.74 -20.16
N TYR A 371 -4.50 2.43 -20.83
CA TYR A 371 -3.29 1.85 -21.43
C TYR A 371 -2.55 0.92 -20.46
N ASN A 372 -2.44 1.33 -19.19
CA ASN A 372 -1.75 0.57 -18.15
C ASN A 372 -2.48 -0.73 -17.78
N LEU A 373 -3.82 -0.71 -17.77
CA LEU A 373 -4.61 -1.92 -17.52
C LEU A 373 -4.42 -2.89 -18.70
N ASN A 374 -4.59 -2.41 -19.93
CA ASN A 374 -4.37 -3.23 -21.12
C ASN A 374 -2.95 -3.83 -21.14
N LYS A 375 -1.91 -3.02 -20.89
CA LYS A 375 -0.51 -3.49 -20.88
C LYS A 375 -0.32 -4.65 -19.94
N ARG A 376 -0.86 -4.53 -18.72
CA ARG A 376 -0.78 -5.59 -17.72
C ARG A 376 -1.64 -6.79 -18.08
N LEU A 377 -2.87 -6.61 -18.56
CA LEU A 377 -3.71 -7.72 -19.02
C LEU A 377 -3.02 -8.54 -20.11
N ILE A 378 -2.41 -7.88 -21.10
CA ILE A 378 -1.70 -8.55 -22.19
C ILE A 378 -0.43 -9.24 -21.68
N THR A 379 0.29 -8.63 -20.72
CA THR A 379 1.45 -9.27 -20.08
C THR A 379 1.03 -10.54 -19.31
N GLU A 380 -0.06 -10.48 -18.54
CA GLU A 380 -0.55 -11.63 -17.78
C GLU A 380 -1.09 -12.74 -18.70
N LEU A 381 -1.79 -12.38 -19.78
CA LEU A 381 -2.22 -13.33 -20.80
C LEU A 381 -1.02 -13.99 -21.50
N ALA A 382 -0.03 -13.21 -21.92
CA ALA A 382 1.20 -13.75 -22.52
C ALA A 382 1.92 -14.72 -21.57
N THR A 383 1.93 -14.42 -20.28
CA THR A 383 2.50 -15.31 -19.25
C THR A 383 1.63 -16.55 -19.04
N SER A 384 0.31 -16.42 -19.07
CA SER A 384 -0.64 -17.53 -18.89
C SER A 384 -0.63 -18.50 -20.07
N LEU A 385 -0.31 -18.02 -21.29
CA LEU A 385 -0.13 -18.87 -22.47
C LEU A 385 1.02 -19.89 -22.34
N ARG A 386 1.92 -19.71 -21.35
CA ARG A 386 2.98 -20.69 -21.04
C ARG A 386 2.46 -22.10 -20.79
N SER A 387 1.24 -22.24 -20.27
CA SER A 387 0.72 -23.56 -19.90
C SER A 387 0.36 -24.45 -21.06
N PHE A 388 -0.14 -23.86 -22.14
CA PHE A 388 -0.43 -24.57 -23.37
C PHE A 388 0.85 -25.09 -24.05
N ASN A 389 2.01 -24.49 -23.74
CA ASN A 389 3.30 -24.77 -24.39
C ASN A 389 3.19 -24.76 -25.94
N ASP A 390 2.36 -23.87 -26.48
CA ASP A 390 2.10 -23.72 -27.91
C ASP A 390 2.77 -22.43 -28.45
N PRO A 391 3.91 -22.56 -29.16
CA PRO A 391 4.60 -21.42 -29.76
C PRO A 391 3.78 -20.71 -30.85
N LYS A 392 2.93 -21.43 -31.60
CA LYS A 392 2.11 -20.86 -32.68
C LYS A 392 1.02 -19.99 -32.11
N LEU A 393 0.29 -20.50 -31.11
CA LEU A 393 -0.74 -19.73 -30.39
C LEU A 393 -0.15 -18.47 -29.75
N THR A 394 1.01 -18.59 -29.11
CA THR A 394 1.67 -17.45 -28.46
C THR A 394 2.14 -16.42 -29.48
N CYS A 395 2.70 -16.85 -30.61
CA CYS A 395 3.11 -15.97 -31.70
C CYS A 395 1.91 -15.21 -32.31
N GLN A 396 0.80 -15.91 -32.56
CA GLN A 396 -0.45 -15.30 -33.03
C GLN A 396 -1.01 -14.30 -32.02
N PHE A 397 -0.96 -14.62 -30.72
CA PHE A 397 -1.38 -13.71 -29.67
C PHE A 397 -0.53 -12.44 -29.65
N MET A 398 0.80 -12.54 -29.75
CA MET A 398 1.68 -11.37 -29.75
C MET A 398 1.50 -10.49 -30.98
N CYS A 399 1.37 -11.10 -32.16
CA CYS A 399 1.12 -10.36 -33.41
C CYS A 399 -0.26 -9.67 -33.41
N SER A 400 -1.25 -10.22 -32.70
CA SER A 400 -2.58 -9.61 -32.60
C SER A 400 -2.70 -8.56 -31.49
N SER A 401 -1.91 -8.67 -30.42
CA SER A 401 -1.95 -7.78 -29.24
C SER A 401 -1.06 -6.54 -29.35
N ILE A 402 0.05 -6.61 -30.08
CA ILE A 402 1.02 -5.51 -30.16
C ILE A 402 0.81 -4.70 -31.45
N GLN A 403 0.58 -3.40 -31.30
CA GLN A 403 0.37 -2.47 -32.41
C GLN A 403 1.70 -1.90 -32.89
N ASP A 404 2.54 -2.77 -33.45
CA ASP A 404 3.82 -2.40 -34.08
C ASP A 404 3.90 -3.08 -35.46
N PRO A 405 4.01 -2.32 -36.57
CA PRO A 405 4.10 -2.91 -37.91
C PRO A 405 5.31 -3.82 -38.09
N ASP A 406 6.36 -3.68 -37.26
CA ASP A 406 7.62 -4.39 -37.45
C ASP A 406 7.75 -5.65 -36.57
N ILE A 407 6.74 -6.02 -35.77
CA ILE A 407 6.89 -7.14 -34.82
C ILE A 407 7.08 -8.49 -35.51
N ALA A 408 6.35 -8.75 -36.59
CA ALA A 408 6.53 -9.97 -37.38
C ALA A 408 7.92 -9.97 -38.04
N GLN A 409 8.37 -8.82 -38.55
CA GLN A 409 9.70 -8.69 -39.14
C GLN A 409 10.81 -8.88 -38.10
N LEU A 410 10.57 -8.45 -36.86
CA LEU A 410 11.46 -8.68 -35.74
C LEU A 410 11.55 -10.17 -35.40
N PHE A 411 10.41 -10.87 -35.26
CA PHE A 411 10.39 -12.31 -35.00
C PHE A 411 11.04 -13.11 -36.12
N ASN A 412 10.83 -12.70 -37.37
CA ASN A 412 11.52 -13.28 -38.52
C ASN A 412 13.04 -13.03 -38.43
N SER A 413 13.48 -11.80 -38.15
CA SER A 413 14.91 -11.47 -38.01
C SER A 413 15.61 -12.25 -36.88
N LEU A 414 14.87 -12.59 -35.81
CA LEU A 414 15.34 -13.40 -34.70
C LEU A 414 15.32 -14.92 -34.99
N GLY A 415 14.84 -15.33 -36.16
CA GLY A 415 14.63 -16.74 -36.53
C GLY A 415 13.43 -17.40 -35.84
N LEU A 416 12.74 -16.70 -34.93
CA LEU A 416 11.58 -17.24 -34.21
C LEU A 416 10.44 -17.60 -35.17
N TRP A 417 10.20 -16.77 -36.20
CA TRP A 417 9.11 -17.03 -37.15
C TRP A 417 9.31 -18.34 -37.92
N GLY A 418 10.50 -18.54 -38.48
CA GLY A 418 10.88 -19.77 -39.16
C GLY A 418 10.69 -20.99 -38.26
N TRP A 419 11.26 -20.95 -37.05
CA TRP A 419 11.16 -22.07 -36.12
C TRP A 419 9.72 -22.34 -35.69
N ILE A 420 8.85 -21.34 -35.59
CA ILE A 420 7.46 -21.56 -35.16
C ILE A 420 6.59 -22.16 -36.27
N TRP A 421 6.74 -21.70 -37.50
CA TRP A 421 5.83 -22.05 -38.60
C TRP A 421 6.38 -23.11 -39.54
N HIS A 422 7.69 -23.12 -39.75
CA HIS A 422 8.40 -23.95 -40.73
C HIS A 422 9.29 -25.01 -40.09
N ASN A 423 9.40 -25.02 -38.75
CA ASN A 423 10.28 -25.90 -37.97
C ASN A 423 11.76 -25.83 -38.38
N ASP A 424 12.16 -24.70 -38.96
CA ASP A 424 13.52 -24.46 -39.43
C ASP A 424 13.87 -22.98 -39.23
N GLY A 425 15.14 -22.66 -39.05
CA GLY A 425 15.63 -21.29 -38.86
C GLY A 425 15.55 -20.40 -40.11
N ILE A 426 14.71 -20.70 -41.09
CA ILE A 426 14.65 -19.95 -42.36
C ILE A 426 14.20 -18.50 -42.09
N LEU A 427 14.89 -17.56 -42.72
CA LEU A 427 14.50 -16.15 -42.76
C LEU A 427 13.65 -15.92 -44.02
N LEU A 428 12.40 -15.52 -43.83
CA LEU A 428 11.50 -15.23 -44.95
C LEU A 428 11.75 -13.82 -45.52
N ASP A 429 11.55 -13.67 -46.82
CA ASP A 429 11.55 -12.34 -47.46
C ASP A 429 10.33 -11.52 -47.02
N SER A 430 10.45 -10.19 -47.05
CA SER A 430 9.38 -9.28 -46.57
C SER A 430 8.03 -9.52 -47.24
N ASN A 431 8.01 -9.91 -48.51
CA ASN A 431 6.77 -10.20 -49.26
C ASN A 431 6.13 -11.52 -48.79
N GLN A 432 6.92 -12.56 -48.56
CA GLN A 432 6.44 -13.86 -48.07
C GLN A 432 5.92 -13.73 -46.63
N LEU A 433 6.67 -13.03 -45.77
CA LEU A 433 6.27 -12.76 -44.40
C LEU A 433 4.95 -11.97 -44.35
N SER A 434 4.80 -10.93 -45.17
CA SER A 434 3.56 -10.13 -45.23
C SER A 434 2.37 -10.97 -45.65
N PHE A 435 2.56 -11.89 -46.60
CA PHE A 435 1.52 -12.84 -47.00
C PHE A 435 1.12 -13.77 -45.85
N GLU A 436 2.09 -14.40 -45.17
CA GLU A 436 1.81 -15.27 -44.02
C GLU A 436 1.11 -14.52 -42.87
N VAL A 437 1.56 -13.31 -42.55
CA VAL A 437 0.95 -12.45 -41.51
C VAL A 437 -0.50 -12.13 -41.85
N SER A 438 -0.79 -11.83 -43.13
CA SER A 438 -2.16 -11.51 -43.57
C SER A 438 -3.13 -12.70 -43.46
N ASN A 439 -2.60 -13.93 -43.52
CA ASN A 439 -3.39 -15.16 -43.35
C ASN A 439 -3.64 -15.54 -41.88
N LEU A 440 -2.98 -14.87 -40.92
CA LEU A 440 -3.21 -15.13 -39.50
C LEU A 440 -4.55 -14.53 -39.04
N LYS A 441 -5.42 -15.39 -38.49
CA LYS A 441 -6.65 -14.92 -37.85
C LYS A 441 -6.30 -14.21 -36.53
N PRO A 442 -6.74 -12.96 -36.32
CA PRO A 442 -6.49 -12.26 -35.06
C PRO A 442 -7.26 -12.93 -33.92
N LEU A 443 -6.57 -13.26 -32.83
CA LEU A 443 -7.17 -13.88 -31.63
C LEU A 443 -7.89 -12.86 -30.73
N LEU A 444 -7.46 -11.59 -30.78
CA LEU A 444 -8.02 -10.51 -29.97
C LEU A 444 -8.77 -9.49 -30.83
N SER A 445 -9.79 -8.87 -30.23
CA SER A 445 -10.49 -7.74 -30.83
C SER A 445 -9.55 -6.54 -30.99
N GLN A 446 -9.82 -5.66 -31.97
CA GLN A 446 -8.99 -4.47 -32.23
C GLN A 446 -8.86 -3.54 -31.00
N GLN A 447 -9.77 -3.65 -30.04
CA GLN A 447 -9.80 -2.86 -28.80
C GLN A 447 -8.71 -3.26 -27.79
N PHE A 448 -8.08 -4.43 -27.97
CA PHE A 448 -7.02 -4.97 -27.12
C PHE A 448 -5.62 -4.82 -27.73
N LYS A 449 -5.43 -3.86 -28.64
CA LYS A 449 -4.12 -3.56 -29.21
C LYS A 449 -3.36 -2.56 -28.35
N ILE A 450 -2.06 -2.80 -28.17
CA ILE A 450 -1.19 -1.94 -27.38
C ILE A 450 -0.02 -1.49 -28.20
N LYS A 451 0.16 -0.17 -28.27
CA LYS A 451 1.42 0.42 -28.71
C LYS A 451 2.39 0.43 -27.54
N THR A 452 3.29 -0.55 -27.46
CA THR A 452 4.28 -0.62 -26.38
C THR A 452 5.69 -0.50 -26.92
N ASN A 453 6.51 0.29 -26.22
CA ASN A 453 7.92 0.42 -26.53
C ASN A 453 8.75 -0.67 -25.81
N GLU A 454 8.15 -1.45 -24.91
CA GLU A 454 8.80 -2.47 -24.08
C GLU A 454 8.41 -3.88 -24.57
N LEU A 455 9.12 -4.40 -25.58
CA LEU A 455 8.87 -5.73 -26.14
C LEU A 455 9.53 -6.87 -25.37
N GLN A 456 10.50 -6.55 -24.49
CA GLN A 456 11.33 -7.55 -23.80
C GLN A 456 10.54 -8.61 -23.02
N PRO A 457 9.50 -8.29 -22.22
CA PRO A 457 8.75 -9.32 -21.49
C PRO A 457 8.13 -10.33 -22.44
N TYR A 458 7.55 -9.87 -23.55
CA TYR A 458 6.95 -10.72 -24.57
C TYR A 458 7.98 -11.57 -25.31
N LEU A 459 9.15 -11.00 -25.62
CA LEU A 459 10.26 -11.77 -26.19
C LEU A 459 10.74 -12.87 -25.23
N ASN A 460 10.92 -12.56 -23.94
CA ASN A 460 11.28 -13.56 -22.94
C ASN A 460 10.24 -14.69 -22.89
N GLU A 461 8.95 -14.38 -22.98
CA GLU A 461 7.89 -15.38 -23.05
C GLU A 461 7.99 -16.27 -24.29
N MET A 462 8.20 -15.69 -25.47
CA MET A 462 8.36 -16.46 -26.70
C MET A 462 9.57 -17.40 -26.64
N TYR A 463 10.73 -16.88 -26.22
CA TYR A 463 11.93 -17.70 -26.11
C TYR A 463 11.74 -18.82 -25.10
N TYR A 464 11.11 -18.55 -23.96
CA TYR A 464 10.83 -19.56 -22.94
C TYR A 464 9.94 -20.69 -23.49
N ILE A 465 8.80 -20.35 -24.10
CA ILE A 465 7.86 -21.35 -24.65
C ILE A 465 8.54 -22.12 -25.78
N LEU A 466 9.21 -21.43 -26.71
CA LEU A 466 9.88 -22.06 -27.84
C LEU A 466 10.97 -23.04 -27.36
N LEU A 467 11.87 -22.59 -26.50
CA LEU A 467 12.95 -23.44 -25.97
C LEU A 467 12.41 -24.65 -25.20
N LYS A 468 11.33 -24.47 -24.43
CA LYS A 468 10.70 -25.56 -23.68
C LYS A 468 10.02 -26.57 -24.60
N THR A 469 9.21 -26.11 -25.56
CA THR A 469 8.51 -26.99 -26.52
C THR A 469 9.51 -27.77 -27.38
N TYR A 470 10.54 -27.11 -27.89
CA TYR A 470 11.56 -27.76 -28.72
C TYR A 470 12.48 -28.68 -27.92
N SER A 471 12.69 -28.45 -26.62
CA SER A 471 13.43 -29.39 -25.75
C SER A 471 12.74 -30.76 -25.63
N THR A 472 11.40 -30.79 -25.76
CA THR A 472 10.63 -32.03 -25.67
C THR A 472 10.45 -32.74 -27.01
N ILE A 473 10.54 -32.00 -28.12
CA ILE A 473 10.24 -32.51 -29.46
C ILE A 473 11.52 -32.95 -30.20
N LEU A 474 12.63 -32.21 -30.05
CA LEU A 474 13.85 -32.47 -30.81
C LEU A 474 14.81 -33.41 -30.07
N PRO A 475 15.56 -34.26 -30.80
CA PRO A 475 16.73 -34.95 -30.25
C PRO A 475 17.78 -33.96 -29.76
N GLN A 476 18.58 -34.36 -28.77
CA GLN A 476 19.57 -33.50 -28.10
C GLN A 476 20.56 -32.83 -29.06
N SER A 477 21.00 -33.52 -30.13
CA SER A 477 21.92 -32.96 -31.14
C SER A 477 21.26 -31.83 -31.94
N THR A 478 20.05 -32.04 -32.44
CA THR A 478 19.29 -31.04 -33.20
C THR A 478 18.83 -29.90 -32.30
N TYR A 479 18.53 -30.19 -31.03
CA TYR A 479 18.20 -29.16 -30.04
C TYR A 479 19.39 -28.23 -29.75
N LYS A 480 20.61 -28.78 -29.75
CA LYS A 480 21.85 -27.98 -29.64
C LYS A 480 22.05 -27.05 -30.84
N GLU A 481 21.85 -27.56 -32.06
CA GLU A 481 21.91 -26.75 -33.28
C GLU A 481 20.85 -25.65 -33.28
N PHE A 482 19.63 -25.97 -32.86
CA PHE A 482 18.53 -25.02 -32.68
C PHE A 482 18.87 -23.88 -31.70
N ILE A 483 19.44 -24.20 -30.53
CA ILE A 483 19.85 -23.17 -29.56
C ILE A 483 20.95 -22.27 -30.14
N LEU A 484 21.94 -22.86 -30.82
CA LEU A 484 23.04 -22.13 -31.45
C LEU A 484 22.55 -21.21 -32.58
N ASP A 485 21.61 -21.70 -33.39
CA ASP A 485 20.98 -20.92 -34.45
C ASP A 485 20.24 -19.70 -33.87
N LEU A 486 19.39 -19.91 -32.85
CA LEU A 486 18.69 -18.82 -32.16
C LEU A 486 19.65 -17.81 -31.52
N TYR A 487 20.73 -18.30 -30.90
CA TYR A 487 21.75 -17.45 -30.29
C TYR A 487 22.47 -16.59 -31.34
N SER A 488 22.91 -17.20 -32.44
CA SER A 488 23.63 -16.49 -33.51
C SER A 488 22.77 -15.39 -34.13
N LYS A 489 21.48 -15.65 -34.37
CA LYS A 489 20.52 -14.67 -34.90
C LYS A 489 20.23 -13.56 -33.90
N TYR A 490 20.11 -13.90 -32.61
CA TYR A 490 19.94 -12.91 -31.56
C TYR A 490 21.13 -11.94 -31.50
N VAL A 491 22.36 -12.45 -31.49
CA VAL A 491 23.60 -11.65 -31.51
C VAL A 491 23.69 -10.82 -32.80
N ALA A 492 23.35 -11.38 -33.96
CA ALA A 492 23.36 -10.66 -35.23
C ALA A 492 22.37 -9.48 -35.25
N VAL A 493 21.16 -9.68 -34.72
CA VAL A 493 20.15 -8.62 -34.61
C VAL A 493 20.61 -7.51 -33.66
N LEU A 494 21.17 -7.87 -32.50
CA LEU A 494 21.75 -6.90 -31.56
C LEU A 494 22.85 -6.07 -32.21
N THR A 495 23.79 -6.74 -32.90
CA THR A 495 24.93 -6.11 -33.58
C THR A 495 24.50 -5.20 -34.73
N LYS A 496 23.42 -5.53 -35.45
CA LYS A 496 22.90 -4.69 -36.53
C LYS A 496 22.13 -3.47 -36.02
N ARG A 497 21.46 -3.58 -34.87
CA ARG A 497 20.48 -2.58 -34.38
C ARG A 497 20.92 -1.76 -33.17
N TYR A 498 22.10 -1.99 -32.57
CA TYR A 498 22.54 -1.31 -31.33
C TYR A 498 22.75 0.21 -31.43
N LYS A 499 22.88 0.78 -32.65
CA LYS A 499 23.06 2.23 -32.88
C LYS A 499 21.76 2.96 -33.17
N THR A 500 20.78 2.28 -33.76
CA THR A 500 19.63 2.92 -34.42
C THR A 500 18.38 2.99 -33.57
N TYR A 501 18.31 2.22 -32.48
CA TYR A 501 17.09 2.13 -31.68
C TYR A 501 17.32 2.46 -30.21
N HIS A 502 16.51 3.39 -29.71
CA HIS A 502 16.18 3.49 -28.30
C HIS A 502 15.23 2.34 -27.91
N PHE A 503 15.72 1.43 -27.04
CA PHE A 503 14.97 0.87 -25.91
C PHE A 503 14.20 -0.49 -25.94
N TYR A 504 14.55 -1.51 -26.74
CA TYR A 504 13.82 -2.81 -26.64
C TYR A 504 14.63 -4.11 -26.42
N MET A 505 15.96 -4.14 -26.64
CA MET A 505 16.77 -5.38 -26.48
C MET A 505 17.89 -5.32 -25.44
N HIS A 506 17.91 -4.31 -24.59
CA HIS A 506 19.02 -4.08 -23.67
C HIS A 506 18.91 -4.88 -22.36
N ASP A 507 18.22 -6.00 -22.33
CA ASP A 507 18.14 -6.84 -21.13
C ASP A 507 18.76 -8.22 -21.36
N THR A 508 19.32 -8.81 -20.31
CA THR A 508 19.94 -10.14 -20.35
C THR A 508 18.92 -11.28 -20.26
N GLY A 509 17.60 -11.00 -20.28
CA GLY A 509 16.55 -12.01 -20.11
C GLY A 509 16.58 -13.14 -21.15
N VAL A 510 16.67 -12.81 -22.45
CA VAL A 510 16.76 -13.82 -23.52
C VAL A 510 18.06 -14.63 -23.41
N LEU A 511 19.18 -13.97 -23.14
CA LEU A 511 20.46 -14.65 -22.89
C LEU A 511 20.33 -15.63 -21.71
N LEU A 512 19.70 -15.22 -20.61
CA LEU A 512 19.51 -16.07 -19.44
C LEU A 512 18.68 -17.31 -19.79
N LEU A 513 17.64 -17.18 -20.61
CA LEU A 513 16.83 -18.31 -21.07
C LEU A 513 17.65 -19.28 -21.93
N LEU A 514 18.43 -18.77 -22.88
CA LEU A 514 19.33 -19.59 -23.71
C LEU A 514 20.35 -20.34 -22.85
N LEU A 515 20.97 -19.65 -21.88
CA LEU A 515 21.93 -20.26 -20.96
C LEU A 515 21.27 -21.34 -20.07
N LYS A 516 20.06 -21.09 -19.55
CA LYS A 516 19.30 -22.09 -18.79
C LYS A 516 19.00 -23.33 -19.61
N SER A 517 18.55 -23.17 -20.85
CA SER A 517 18.29 -24.28 -21.76
C SER A 517 19.56 -25.08 -22.09
N THR A 518 20.70 -24.41 -22.23
CA THR A 518 21.99 -25.09 -22.44
C THR A 518 22.46 -25.84 -21.19
N ILE A 519 22.39 -25.23 -20.01
CA ILE A 519 22.87 -25.84 -18.75
C ILE A 519 21.95 -26.98 -18.30
N TYR A 520 20.64 -26.76 -18.26
CA TYR A 520 19.71 -27.75 -17.70
C TYR A 520 19.11 -28.66 -18.77
N GLY A 521 18.83 -28.14 -19.97
CA GLY A 521 18.25 -28.92 -21.07
C GLY A 521 19.28 -29.79 -21.79
N LEU A 522 20.43 -29.22 -22.16
CA LEU A 522 21.50 -29.97 -22.83
C LEU A 522 22.51 -30.62 -21.88
N LYS A 523 22.54 -30.21 -20.60
CA LYS A 523 23.60 -30.57 -19.62
C LYS A 523 25.02 -30.21 -20.13
N ASP A 524 25.16 -29.20 -20.98
CA ASP A 524 26.43 -28.78 -21.61
C ASP A 524 26.91 -27.42 -21.07
N TRP A 525 27.59 -27.44 -19.93
CA TRP A 525 28.07 -26.20 -19.30
C TRP A 525 29.17 -25.49 -20.12
N LYS A 526 29.99 -26.23 -20.89
CA LYS A 526 31.07 -25.64 -21.70
C LYS A 526 30.50 -24.76 -22.79
N LEU A 527 29.40 -25.21 -23.40
CA LEU A 527 28.67 -24.41 -24.36
C LEU A 527 28.05 -23.15 -23.73
N ALA A 528 27.47 -23.26 -22.54
CA ALA A 528 26.94 -22.09 -21.84
C ALA A 528 28.04 -21.07 -21.48
N TYR A 529 29.22 -21.56 -21.08
CA TYR A 529 30.40 -20.74 -20.84
C TYR A 529 30.86 -20.03 -22.13
N SER A 530 30.99 -20.75 -23.24
CA SER A 530 31.44 -20.17 -24.50
C SER A 530 30.44 -19.15 -25.04
N MET A 531 29.12 -19.42 -24.96
CA MET A 531 28.07 -18.47 -25.32
C MET A 531 28.13 -17.20 -24.46
N LEU A 532 28.37 -17.33 -23.15
CA LEU A 532 28.48 -16.17 -22.27
C LEU A 532 29.72 -15.33 -22.62
N MET A 533 30.87 -15.98 -22.84
CA MET A 533 32.12 -15.29 -23.22
C MET A 533 31.98 -14.58 -24.57
N ASP A 534 31.41 -15.26 -25.57
CA ASP A 534 31.14 -14.71 -26.89
C ASP A 534 30.21 -13.50 -26.81
N PHE A 535 29.10 -13.62 -26.08
CA PHE A 535 28.13 -12.52 -25.94
C PHE A 535 28.78 -11.25 -25.38
N TYR A 536 29.58 -11.37 -24.32
CA TYR A 536 30.24 -10.23 -23.67
C TYR A 536 31.47 -9.70 -24.44
N SER A 537 31.89 -10.38 -25.51
CA SER A 537 32.97 -9.93 -26.40
C SER A 537 32.53 -8.85 -27.38
N HIS A 538 31.22 -8.68 -27.60
CA HIS A 538 30.67 -7.72 -28.56
C HIS A 538 30.52 -6.29 -28.03
N ASP A 539 30.57 -5.31 -28.93
CA ASP A 539 30.48 -3.88 -28.60
C ASP A 539 29.11 -3.44 -28.08
N PHE A 540 28.03 -4.15 -28.41
CA PHE A 540 26.67 -3.76 -27.99
C PHE A 540 26.43 -3.94 -26.48
N VAL A 541 27.29 -4.71 -25.81
CA VAL A 541 27.15 -5.15 -24.41
C VAL A 541 27.15 -3.98 -23.44
N ASP A 542 27.87 -2.89 -23.75
CA ASP A 542 27.92 -1.68 -22.91
C ASP A 542 26.56 -1.01 -22.72
N LYS A 543 25.61 -1.30 -23.62
CA LYS A 543 24.24 -0.77 -23.52
C LYS A 543 23.28 -1.74 -22.84
N ILE A 544 23.69 -2.97 -22.55
CA ILE A 544 22.84 -3.99 -21.93
C ILE A 544 22.84 -3.84 -20.42
N ARG A 545 21.64 -3.80 -19.85
CA ARG A 545 21.39 -3.79 -18.42
C ARG A 545 20.96 -5.18 -17.98
N ASN A 546 21.38 -5.60 -16.79
CA ASN A 546 20.78 -6.75 -16.14
C ASN A 546 19.55 -6.29 -15.34
N THR A 547 18.35 -6.47 -15.87
CA THR A 547 17.10 -6.14 -15.14
C THR A 547 16.48 -7.36 -14.45
N SER A 548 17.02 -8.53 -14.73
CA SER A 548 16.65 -9.80 -14.13
C SER A 548 17.11 -9.89 -12.66
N ARG A 549 16.33 -10.57 -11.82
CA ARG A 549 16.75 -10.95 -10.45
C ARG A 549 17.95 -11.92 -10.46
N GLU A 550 18.12 -12.67 -11.53
CA GLU A 550 19.21 -13.62 -11.72
C GLU A 550 20.23 -13.10 -12.74
N CYS A 551 21.50 -13.04 -12.35
CA CYS A 551 22.58 -12.60 -13.22
C CYS A 551 23.08 -13.78 -14.09
N PRO A 552 23.30 -13.59 -15.42
CA PRO A 552 23.83 -14.63 -16.30
C PRO A 552 25.15 -15.24 -15.80
N PHE A 553 26.05 -14.41 -15.26
CA PHE A 553 27.30 -14.88 -14.65
C PHE A 553 27.05 -15.77 -13.44
N SER A 554 26.07 -15.41 -12.60
CA SER A 554 25.71 -16.22 -11.44
C SER A 554 25.19 -17.59 -11.84
N LEU A 555 24.41 -17.67 -12.91
CA LEU A 555 23.90 -18.93 -13.43
C LEU A 555 25.05 -19.85 -13.90
N VAL A 556 25.93 -19.34 -14.76
CA VAL A 556 27.03 -20.14 -15.32
C VAL A 556 28.05 -20.56 -14.25
N ILE A 557 28.41 -19.66 -13.34
CA ILE A 557 29.40 -19.92 -12.28
C ILE A 557 28.84 -20.90 -11.25
N TYR A 558 27.60 -20.69 -10.80
CA TYR A 558 27.02 -21.45 -9.68
C TYR A 558 26.52 -22.84 -10.09
N SER A 559 25.84 -22.96 -11.24
CA SER A 559 25.22 -24.21 -11.66
C SER A 559 26.21 -25.23 -12.24
N SER A 560 27.49 -24.86 -12.39
CA SER A 560 28.52 -25.79 -12.85
C SER A 560 29.19 -26.53 -11.69
N SER A 561 29.05 -27.86 -11.68
CA SER A 561 29.81 -28.76 -10.81
C SER A 561 31.25 -28.99 -11.29
N GLN A 562 31.58 -28.59 -12.52
CA GLN A 562 32.84 -28.94 -13.22
C GLN A 562 33.75 -27.76 -13.54
N VAL A 563 33.30 -26.52 -13.33
CA VAL A 563 34.11 -25.33 -13.64
C VAL A 563 35.30 -25.23 -12.69
N VAL A 564 36.49 -25.10 -13.28
CA VAL A 564 37.76 -24.92 -12.55
C VAL A 564 37.98 -23.42 -12.30
N LEU A 565 38.69 -23.05 -11.23
CA LEU A 565 39.01 -21.64 -10.94
C LEU A 565 39.62 -20.89 -12.15
N SER A 566 40.38 -21.57 -13.01
CA SER A 566 40.97 -21.01 -14.22
C SER A 566 39.94 -20.48 -15.24
N GLU A 567 38.72 -21.01 -15.24
CA GLU A 567 37.63 -20.56 -16.12
C GLU A 567 36.76 -19.50 -15.43
N ILE A 568 36.72 -19.46 -14.10
CA ILE A 568 35.99 -18.44 -13.35
C ILE A 568 36.71 -17.08 -13.41
N VAL A 569 38.04 -17.07 -13.37
CA VAL A 569 38.83 -15.82 -13.36
C VAL A 569 38.55 -14.94 -14.59
N PRO A 570 38.53 -15.45 -15.84
CA PRO A 570 38.11 -14.68 -17.01
C PRO A 570 36.71 -14.05 -16.86
N LEU A 571 35.73 -14.81 -16.36
CA LEU A 571 34.37 -14.30 -16.14
C LEU A 571 34.35 -13.17 -15.09
N LEU A 572 35.09 -13.33 -13.98
CA LEU A 572 35.21 -12.29 -12.96
C LEU A 572 35.86 -11.02 -13.52
N SER A 573 36.86 -11.16 -14.40
CA SER A 573 37.52 -10.00 -15.04
C SER A 573 36.56 -9.23 -15.97
N ILE A 574 35.68 -9.94 -16.68
CA ILE A 574 34.63 -9.31 -17.51
C ILE A 574 33.61 -8.61 -16.62
N MET A 575 33.18 -9.27 -15.54
CA MET A 575 32.26 -8.68 -14.58
C MET A 575 32.82 -7.39 -13.97
N GLU A 576 34.09 -7.38 -13.58
CA GLU A 576 34.76 -6.20 -13.02
C GLU A 576 34.84 -5.07 -14.05
N ARG A 577 35.28 -5.37 -15.28
CA ARG A 577 35.37 -4.40 -16.38
C ARG A 577 34.01 -3.76 -16.68
N ARG A 578 32.92 -4.52 -16.56
CA ARG A 578 31.55 -4.07 -16.85
C ARG A 578 30.77 -3.65 -15.61
N GLN A 579 31.43 -3.52 -14.45
CA GLN A 579 30.83 -3.10 -13.17
C GLN A 579 29.59 -3.92 -12.75
N MET A 580 29.60 -5.23 -13.02
CA MET A 580 28.49 -6.12 -12.68
C MET A 580 28.52 -6.48 -11.19
N PRO A 581 27.37 -6.43 -10.48
CA PRO A 581 27.35 -6.71 -9.05
C PRO A 581 27.67 -8.18 -8.75
N LEU A 582 28.44 -8.42 -7.69
CA LEU A 582 28.63 -9.75 -7.13
C LEU A 582 27.33 -10.19 -6.44
N THR A 583 26.91 -11.42 -6.72
CA THR A 583 25.72 -12.01 -6.09
C THR A 583 26.12 -13.00 -4.99
N PHE A 584 25.19 -13.28 -4.09
CA PHE A 584 25.36 -14.31 -3.06
C PHE A 584 25.77 -15.66 -3.66
N LYS A 585 25.13 -16.10 -4.76
CA LYS A 585 25.45 -17.35 -5.46
C LYS A 585 26.93 -17.41 -5.89
N ILE A 586 27.46 -16.34 -6.49
CA ILE A 586 28.86 -16.27 -6.94
C ILE A 586 29.80 -16.38 -5.74
N CYS A 587 29.56 -15.58 -4.69
CA CYS A 587 30.42 -15.58 -3.51
C CYS A 587 30.44 -16.96 -2.83
N THR A 588 29.27 -17.58 -2.67
CA THR A 588 29.13 -18.93 -2.11
C THR A 588 29.90 -19.96 -2.92
N LYS A 589 29.80 -19.93 -4.25
CA LYS A 589 30.56 -20.85 -5.12
C LYS A 589 32.07 -20.65 -4.96
N MET A 590 32.55 -19.41 -4.91
CA MET A 590 33.98 -19.14 -4.71
C MET A 590 34.49 -19.68 -3.36
N VAL A 591 33.73 -19.49 -2.28
CA VAL A 591 34.08 -20.04 -0.95
C VAL A 591 34.23 -21.55 -1.03
N LEU A 592 33.24 -22.25 -1.59
CA LEU A 592 33.25 -23.71 -1.69
C LEU A 592 34.39 -24.23 -2.59
N GLU A 593 34.67 -23.56 -3.69
CA GLU A 593 35.77 -23.95 -4.59
C GLU A 593 37.16 -23.75 -3.96
N PHE A 594 37.40 -22.62 -3.29
CA PHE A 594 38.65 -22.42 -2.58
C PHE A 594 38.84 -23.40 -1.42
N LEU A 595 37.77 -23.75 -0.71
CA LEU A 595 37.82 -24.81 0.31
C LEU A 595 38.13 -26.19 -0.31
N ARG A 596 37.55 -26.52 -1.47
CA ARG A 596 37.85 -27.75 -2.22
C ARG A 596 39.33 -27.83 -2.59
N GLU A 597 39.94 -26.72 -3.00
CA GLU A 597 41.38 -26.62 -3.30
C GLU A 597 42.27 -26.46 -2.05
N LYS A 598 41.71 -26.56 -0.83
CA LYS A 598 42.41 -26.37 0.46
C LYS A 598 43.04 -24.98 0.64
N ARG A 599 42.49 -23.96 -0.02
CA ARG A 599 42.89 -22.54 0.04
C ARG A 599 42.01 -21.77 1.02
N VAL A 600 42.19 -22.04 2.32
CA VAL A 600 41.29 -21.56 3.39
C VAL A 600 41.28 -20.03 3.50
N LYS A 601 42.45 -19.37 3.34
CA LYS A 601 42.56 -17.90 3.48
C LYS A 601 41.78 -17.17 2.39
N GLU A 602 41.84 -17.67 1.16
CA GLU A 602 41.11 -17.10 0.04
C GLU A 602 39.61 -17.38 0.16
N ALA A 603 39.22 -18.55 0.66
CA ALA A 603 37.83 -18.84 0.98
C ALA A 603 37.28 -17.88 2.04
N GLU A 604 38.04 -17.62 3.11
CA GLU A 604 37.67 -16.65 4.16
C GLU A 604 37.54 -15.23 3.60
N TYR A 605 38.44 -14.80 2.71
CA TYR A 605 38.32 -13.51 2.03
C TYR A 605 37.02 -13.36 1.24
N TRP A 606 36.60 -14.41 0.51
CA TRP A 606 35.32 -14.40 -0.19
C TRP A 606 34.12 -14.49 0.76
N TYR A 607 34.26 -15.19 1.89
CA TYR A 607 33.25 -15.21 2.94
C TYR A 607 33.04 -13.84 3.59
N GLN A 608 34.12 -13.09 3.82
CA GLN A 608 34.02 -11.72 4.32
C GLN A 608 33.21 -10.83 3.38
N LYS A 609 33.28 -11.03 2.05
CA LYS A 609 32.41 -10.30 1.10
C LYS A 609 30.93 -10.62 1.30
N ILE A 610 30.59 -11.83 1.74
CA ILE A 610 29.21 -12.22 2.06
C ILE A 610 28.70 -11.44 3.28
N ILE A 611 29.52 -11.34 4.33
CA ILE A 611 29.21 -10.58 5.56
C ILE A 611 29.05 -9.09 5.24
N HIS A 612 30.02 -8.49 4.54
CA HIS A 612 29.98 -7.07 4.18
C HIS A 612 28.79 -6.74 3.27
N GLY A 613 28.39 -7.67 2.39
CA GLY A 613 27.22 -7.55 1.55
C GLY A 613 25.88 -7.72 2.27
N GLN A 614 25.88 -8.05 3.56
CA GLN A 614 24.68 -8.33 4.37
C GLN A 614 23.72 -9.34 3.70
N PHE A 615 24.26 -10.32 2.97
CA PHE A 615 23.42 -11.34 2.35
C PHE A 615 22.82 -12.27 3.42
N ASP A 616 21.56 -12.67 3.21
CA ASP A 616 20.89 -13.64 4.08
C ASP A 616 21.45 -15.05 3.82
N VAL A 617 22.09 -15.64 4.83
CA VAL A 617 22.79 -16.93 4.72
C VAL A 617 21.82 -18.06 5.02
N ARG A 618 21.24 -18.64 3.95
CA ARG A 618 20.34 -19.81 4.03
C ARG A 618 20.89 -21.08 3.37
N HIS A 619 22.08 -21.00 2.77
CA HIS A 619 22.65 -22.08 1.95
C HIS A 619 23.34 -23.14 2.82
N LYS A 620 22.74 -24.35 2.91
CA LYS A 620 23.20 -25.46 3.78
C LYS A 620 24.71 -25.78 3.66
N PRO A 621 25.30 -26.06 2.47
CA PRO A 621 26.74 -26.32 2.35
C PRO A 621 27.65 -25.16 2.79
N LEU A 622 27.16 -23.92 2.71
CA LEU A 622 27.93 -22.76 3.17
C LEU A 622 27.90 -22.70 4.71
N ILE A 623 26.76 -23.02 5.32
CA ILE A 623 26.61 -23.07 6.78
C ILE A 623 27.52 -24.17 7.37
N GLU A 624 27.59 -25.34 6.73
CA GLU A 624 28.54 -26.39 7.09
C GLU A 624 30.01 -25.94 6.95
N ALA A 625 30.34 -25.23 5.87
CA ALA A 625 31.67 -24.66 5.67
C ALA A 625 32.04 -23.64 6.76
N ILE A 626 31.10 -22.78 7.17
CA ILE A 626 31.29 -21.81 8.26
C ILE A 626 31.51 -22.55 9.59
N LYS A 627 30.67 -23.55 9.91
CA LYS A 627 30.75 -24.35 11.14
C LYS A 627 32.08 -25.11 11.22
N SER A 628 32.49 -25.76 10.13
CA SER A 628 33.72 -26.58 10.08
C SER A 628 35.01 -25.76 10.15
N ASN A 629 35.02 -24.52 9.65
CA ASN A 629 36.19 -23.64 9.70
C ASN A 629 36.18 -22.66 10.88
N GLY A 630 35.13 -22.67 11.72
CA GLY A 630 35.03 -21.80 12.90
C GLY A 630 34.87 -20.32 12.58
N TRP A 631 34.27 -19.96 11.44
CA TRP A 631 34.04 -18.57 11.05
C TRP A 631 32.81 -17.97 11.75
N GLU A 632 32.79 -16.64 11.93
CA GLU A 632 31.68 -15.94 12.58
C GLU A 632 30.44 -15.82 11.69
N PHE A 633 29.26 -16.16 12.22
CA PHE A 633 27.98 -16.00 11.52
C PHE A 633 27.54 -14.52 11.43
N PRO A 634 26.77 -14.13 10.39
CA PRO A 634 26.17 -12.79 10.31
C PRO A 634 25.28 -12.47 11.52
N PRO A 635 25.17 -11.19 11.94
CA PRO A 635 24.45 -10.79 13.16
C PRO A 635 22.94 -11.10 13.15
N ASN A 636 22.33 -11.24 11.97
CA ASN A 636 20.91 -11.59 11.79
C ASN A 636 20.69 -13.04 11.36
N PHE A 637 21.68 -13.93 11.53
CA PHE A 637 21.57 -15.32 11.12
C PHE A 637 20.50 -16.08 11.92
N ASP A 638 19.64 -16.80 11.21
CA ASP A 638 18.62 -17.65 11.81
C ASP A 638 19.24 -18.91 12.40
N LYS A 639 19.33 -18.94 13.74
CA LYS A 639 19.91 -20.06 14.49
C LYS A 639 19.10 -21.37 14.36
N THR A 640 17.84 -21.32 13.91
CA THR A 640 17.03 -22.52 13.68
C THR A 640 17.54 -23.37 12.51
N LEU A 641 18.32 -22.78 11.60
CA LEU A 641 18.95 -23.49 10.49
C LEU A 641 20.09 -24.42 10.93
N LEU A 642 20.70 -24.19 12.11
CA LEU A 642 21.72 -25.07 12.67
C LEU A 642 21.12 -26.37 13.22
N THR A 643 19.96 -26.27 13.87
CA THR A 643 19.22 -27.43 14.37
C THR A 643 18.74 -28.34 13.24
N GLN A 644 18.30 -27.76 12.11
CA GLN A 644 17.88 -28.54 10.93
C GLN A 644 19.03 -29.27 10.22
N LEU A 645 20.28 -28.80 10.36
CA LEU A 645 21.45 -29.50 9.81
C LEU A 645 21.84 -30.72 10.65
N ASP A 646 21.68 -30.62 11.97
CA ASP A 646 22.02 -31.72 12.89
C ASP A 646 20.98 -32.87 12.80
N ASP A 647 19.69 -32.56 12.53
CA ASP A 647 18.63 -33.57 12.33
C ASP A 647 18.77 -34.37 11.00
N ASP A 648 19.26 -33.75 9.92
CA ASP A 648 19.49 -34.42 8.62
C ASP A 648 20.69 -35.41 8.67
N HIS A 649 21.67 -35.17 9.54
CA HIS A 649 22.82 -36.06 9.72
C HIS A 649 22.50 -37.37 10.44
N GLU A 650 21.40 -37.45 11.20
CA GLU A 650 20.93 -38.70 11.82
C GLU A 650 20.17 -39.61 10.83
N LEU A 651 19.72 -39.09 9.68
CA LEU A 651 18.93 -39.83 8.68
C LEU A 651 19.75 -40.37 7.50
N ILE A 652 21.00 -39.91 7.28
CA ILE A 652 21.82 -40.29 6.11
C ILE A 652 22.98 -41.21 6.53
N GLY A 653 22.63 -42.39 7.02
CA GLY A 653 23.49 -43.56 7.04
C GLY A 653 23.34 -44.39 5.76
N GLY A 654 23.59 -43.80 4.59
CA GLY A 654 23.43 -44.51 3.30
C GLY A 654 23.89 -43.68 2.10
N THR A 655 25.05 -44.06 1.55
CA THR A 655 25.55 -43.81 0.18
C THR A 655 25.10 -42.53 -0.54
N LEU A 656 25.97 -41.51 -0.50
CA LEU A 656 26.03 -40.39 -1.44
C LEU A 656 26.44 -40.89 -2.83
N GLU A 657 25.50 -41.36 -3.64
CA GLU A 657 25.64 -41.44 -5.09
C GLU A 657 24.24 -41.49 -5.72
N ASN A 658 23.96 -40.53 -6.62
CA ASN A 658 22.74 -40.34 -7.43
C ASN A 658 21.56 -39.59 -6.79
N SER A 659 21.52 -38.26 -7.00
CA SER A 659 20.25 -37.55 -7.23
C SER A 659 20.48 -36.28 -8.06
N ASP A 660 19.88 -36.24 -9.25
CA ASP A 660 19.74 -35.07 -10.14
C ASP A 660 19.00 -33.90 -9.42
N PRO A 661 19.13 -32.65 -9.88
CA PRO A 661 18.86 -31.45 -9.08
C PRO A 661 17.39 -31.03 -9.11
N VAL A 662 16.68 -31.18 -8.00
CA VAL A 662 15.38 -30.54 -7.77
C VAL A 662 15.60 -29.14 -7.20
N GLU A 663 15.58 -28.14 -8.06
CA GLU A 663 15.76 -26.70 -7.77
C GLU A 663 14.58 -26.06 -6.99
N LYS A 664 13.66 -26.84 -6.42
CA LYS A 664 12.42 -26.34 -5.77
C LYS A 664 12.32 -26.56 -4.26
N SER A 665 13.25 -27.26 -3.60
CA SER A 665 13.13 -27.57 -2.16
C SER A 665 14.04 -26.75 -1.23
N LEU A 666 14.85 -25.81 -1.75
CA LEU A 666 15.85 -25.08 -0.94
C LEU A 666 15.32 -23.84 -0.20
N PHE A 667 14.00 -23.56 -0.26
CA PHE A 667 13.37 -22.47 0.48
C PHE A 667 12.04 -22.93 1.10
N LEU A 668 11.94 -22.87 2.44
CA LEU A 668 10.74 -23.22 3.20
C LEU A 668 9.68 -22.10 3.12
N GLN A 669 8.40 -22.47 2.98
CA GLN A 669 7.22 -21.57 3.06
C GLN A 669 6.34 -21.96 4.26
N ASP A 670 5.81 -20.97 4.98
CA ASP A 670 4.96 -21.13 6.17
C ASP A 670 3.45 -20.91 5.88
N GLY A 671 2.64 -21.90 6.29
CA GLY A 671 1.60 -21.80 7.34
C GLY A 671 0.30 -21.00 7.13
N GLU A 672 -0.83 -21.71 7.02
CA GLU A 672 -2.23 -21.24 7.05
C GLU A 672 -2.72 -20.79 8.44
N SER A 673 -3.74 -19.91 8.51
CA SER A 673 -4.51 -19.67 9.75
C SER A 673 -5.98 -19.25 9.57
N ASN A 674 -6.86 -20.06 10.17
CA ASN A 674 -8.15 -19.87 10.88
C ASN A 674 -9.35 -19.06 10.33
N ASP A 675 -10.54 -19.63 10.58
CA ASP A 675 -11.73 -19.66 9.70
C ASP A 675 -13.00 -18.98 10.26
N GLU A 676 -12.90 -18.04 11.22
CA GLU A 676 -14.12 -17.50 11.91
C GLU A 676 -14.61 -16.12 11.42
N SER A 677 -13.91 -15.45 10.50
CA SER A 677 -14.24 -14.06 10.10
C SER A 677 -15.08 -13.93 8.82
N TYR A 678 -15.61 -15.04 8.31
CA TYR A 678 -16.22 -15.11 6.97
C TYR A 678 -17.74 -14.86 6.96
N GLN A 679 -18.46 -15.28 8.01
CA GLN A 679 -19.91 -15.10 8.12
C GLN A 679 -20.32 -13.62 8.06
N THR A 680 -19.58 -12.75 8.77
CA THR A 680 -19.91 -11.32 8.86
C THR A 680 -19.73 -10.58 7.54
N ILE A 681 -18.80 -11.00 6.68
CA ILE A 681 -18.61 -10.37 5.36
C ILE A 681 -19.77 -10.72 4.43
N PHE A 682 -20.28 -11.96 4.46
CA PHE A 682 -21.48 -12.35 3.74
C PHE A 682 -22.73 -11.63 4.26
N GLU A 683 -22.89 -11.47 5.57
CA GLU A 683 -23.99 -10.70 6.16
C GLU A 683 -23.93 -9.21 5.80
N LEU A 684 -22.72 -8.63 5.76
CA LEU A 684 -22.50 -7.26 5.30
C LEU A 684 -22.86 -7.10 3.82
N LEU A 685 -22.45 -8.02 2.94
CA LEU A 685 -22.81 -8.02 1.51
C LEU A 685 -24.32 -8.20 1.31
N ALA A 686 -24.96 -9.13 2.02
CA ALA A 686 -26.39 -9.37 1.98
C ALA A 686 -27.22 -8.16 2.48
N SER A 687 -26.67 -7.35 3.39
CA SER A 687 -27.31 -6.11 3.85
C SER A 687 -27.43 -5.03 2.75
N PHE A 688 -26.66 -5.16 1.66
CA PHE A 688 -26.72 -4.29 0.48
C PHE A 688 -27.48 -4.91 -0.71
N GLU A 689 -27.80 -6.21 -0.68
CA GLU A 689 -28.54 -6.91 -1.75
C GLU A 689 -30.05 -6.62 -1.75
N LYS A 690 -30.59 -5.95 -0.72
CA LYS A 690 -31.95 -5.41 -0.82
C LYS A 690 -31.99 -4.30 -1.86
N PRO A 691 -32.79 -4.44 -2.94
CA PRO A 691 -32.82 -3.47 -4.02
C PRO A 691 -33.13 -2.07 -3.49
N LEU A 692 -32.48 -1.09 -4.12
CA LEU A 692 -32.90 0.31 -4.10
C LEU A 692 -34.30 0.40 -4.73
N ASP A 693 -35.34 0.05 -3.98
CA ASP A 693 -36.73 0.37 -4.32
C ASP A 693 -36.91 1.88 -4.16
N ILE A 694 -36.48 2.61 -5.19
CA ILE A 694 -36.94 3.96 -5.43
C ILE A 694 -38.33 3.80 -6.04
N ASN A 695 -39.35 3.71 -5.18
CA ASN A 695 -40.70 4.02 -5.58
C ASN A 695 -40.72 5.47 -6.06
N VAL A 696 -40.58 5.66 -7.37
CA VAL A 696 -41.03 6.87 -8.04
C VAL A 696 -42.56 6.81 -7.95
N GLN A 697 -43.12 7.36 -6.87
CA GLN A 697 -44.51 7.76 -6.91
C GLN A 697 -44.60 8.95 -7.85
N GLU A 698 -45.00 8.66 -9.08
CA GLU A 698 -45.71 9.61 -9.93
C GLU A 698 -46.91 10.14 -9.15
N GLN A 699 -46.88 11.41 -8.74
CA GLN A 699 -48.07 12.21 -8.50
C GLN A 699 -47.80 13.68 -8.82
N GLY A 700 -48.51 14.19 -9.82
CA GLY A 700 -48.83 15.62 -10.01
C GLY A 700 -47.94 16.38 -10.98
#